data_AF-A0A938LWH2-F1
#
_entry.id   AF-A0A938LWH2-F1
#
_cell.length_a   1.000
_cell.length_b   1.000
_cell.length_c   1.000
_cell.angle_alpha   90.00
_cell.angle_beta   90.00
_cell.angle_gamma   90.00
#
_symmetry.space_group_name_H-M   'P 1'
#
loop_
_entity.id
_entity.type
_entity.pdbx_description
1 polymer ?
#
loop_
_entity_poly.entity_id
_entity_poly.type
_entity_poly.pdbx_seq_one_letter_code
_entity_poly.pdbx_strand_id
1 'polypeptide(L)'
;NATFEDRRRDDFDPDANTDAFLAQLPDYVAHGVRGFTLCLQGGMPGYEGALNSAFEADGSLRDSYLRRVQRVIEACDRHGAVVILGCYYQRQDQVLKDDAAVRAGVVNVARWIERSGSTNVVLEIANEFGHGGFDHRLLKTADGITELIRLAKATAPTLLVSASGLGGGGLPDNVAQASDFLLIHFNNTRIDDIPARIDAVRKYGKVIVCNEDVKVGKEGARAAELCVENGASWGLMLAEVNQHYPFKFQGAADDPEVYAAIKRLTSSGSVRSPGGGLRGEPDAQRRSAPRPPSNRGQDARDTQGQDALATGLGDDPADASDAIAKLRLTLPPNAGNDRLRLIIETDAGGDPDDEQSLVRFLLYANEWDIEGIIANRSATRRPENENPEDSGLAIVRRLLDAYGRCHPNLVRHDPRYPTKEVLWQRTVPGYNSTDEAVNLIIAAVDTDDPRPLWYSDWGTDRGAATNNLKRALDRVLHERGPEGYAKFKSKLRLSSYNQFDEHTTSIEPPFAIWIDTFQPPVEGKRWYHRFSALTAKAGGFDLVRDVLTNGGPLGALYPTNTGLWGKEGDTMTFLYLVPTGMNDPNEPLWGSWAGRYGLNESFPGKRYYWANQTDTWNGTTHRDNTLARWAADLQNDFRARLAWCVKPLREANHTPRAVVNGGEGKEILRITARPGQEVSLDARLSRDPDGDPLTYEWFVYRETGTYEGEAALTDASAPLALLRVPADAAGKTIHVILTVRDNGTPPLAAYRRVVVQVSSESPWRGRPALAWRGHPGLALRDEGVPPSNQGQDALATQGQDALATMGDSEAIPDGMNRGVELGPIRSLGPGITPGVATDSYGGVHIVYMNAGRILYVQADAAGTLRDPQEIPAPEGEAVYNSPHLVLDPEDVPHLVFERDFTSKSKKVWYTNRRQGAWKPPIEAIHAPEQRANYPRLAVTEDVALVGAFSPGDGFSGTLAKIVDLDTTPRVAAAATTALWVPTPFVVGDGWIVLGRAGPAGHMLQKYGPDLKPAGNMQKISVGTPSKTGEPIAGLRDAKGVVHAAGITGQAVEDGHRDWLWYNNSARMSAGQGAILGPMFSAGVSEYVYPSMIQDSAGQLYLAYRDFDTGEGKLVTVSPQGFGSPISIAPSATRRLRWNPQIAPGPDGRIYAVWDDNDTIHFRAIRVGEKGTFSFSTHDPAGGPEATEEAEC
;
A
#
# COMPACT_ATOMS: atom_id res chain seq x y z
N ASN A 1 28.69 10.28 -22.83
CA ASN A 1 27.87 11.16 -23.68
C ASN A 1 27.14 10.40 -24.80
N ALA A 2 26.45 9.29 -24.48
CA ALA A 2 25.79 8.45 -25.49
C ALA A 2 24.51 9.07 -26.10
N THR A 3 23.75 9.83 -25.31
CA THR A 3 22.51 10.50 -25.74
C THR A 3 22.70 11.99 -26.05
N PHE A 4 23.97 12.41 -26.17
CA PHE A 4 24.38 13.81 -26.35
C PHE A 4 23.61 14.48 -27.49
N GLU A 5 23.25 15.73 -27.28
CA GLU A 5 22.93 16.66 -28.35
C GLU A 5 23.64 17.99 -28.09
N ASP A 6 23.90 18.75 -29.15
CA ASP A 6 24.17 20.17 -29.00
C ASP A 6 23.22 20.94 -29.90
N ARG A 7 22.23 21.61 -29.31
CA ARG A 7 21.26 22.42 -30.06
C ARG A 7 21.91 23.58 -30.84
N ARG A 8 23.18 23.89 -30.59
CA ARG A 8 23.95 24.92 -31.30
C ARG A 8 24.77 24.37 -32.46
N ARG A 9 24.78 23.05 -32.67
CA ARG A 9 25.46 22.39 -33.78
C ARG A 9 24.46 21.66 -34.65
N ASP A 10 24.42 22.04 -35.92
CA ASP A 10 23.63 21.41 -36.97
C ASP A 10 24.40 20.28 -37.68
N ASP A 11 25.73 20.22 -37.50
CA ASP A 11 26.62 19.21 -38.08
C ASP A 11 26.72 17.91 -37.26
N PHE A 12 25.99 17.81 -36.14
CA PHE A 12 25.98 16.64 -35.26
C PHE A 12 24.63 15.93 -35.27
N ASP A 13 24.64 14.62 -35.52
CA ASP A 13 23.45 13.78 -35.45
C ASP A 13 23.36 13.05 -34.08
N PRO A 14 22.45 13.47 -33.18
CA PRO A 14 22.32 12.87 -31.86
C PRO A 14 21.72 11.46 -31.88
N ASP A 15 20.91 11.13 -32.89
CA ASP A 15 20.35 9.79 -33.04
C ASP A 15 21.44 8.83 -33.53
N ALA A 16 22.24 9.22 -34.53
CA ALA A 16 23.36 8.40 -35.01
C ALA A 16 24.41 8.12 -33.91
N ASN A 17 24.67 9.10 -33.04
CA ASN A 17 25.56 8.90 -31.88
C ASN A 17 24.98 7.90 -30.88
N THR A 18 23.68 7.99 -30.60
CA THR A 18 22.98 7.04 -29.73
C THR A 18 23.01 5.63 -30.34
N ASP A 19 22.81 5.52 -31.65
CA ASP A 19 22.85 4.25 -32.40
C ASP A 19 24.24 3.61 -32.33
N ALA A 20 25.31 4.42 -32.46
CA ALA A 20 26.68 3.95 -32.35
C ALA A 20 26.98 3.34 -30.97
N PHE A 21 26.47 3.96 -29.89
CA PHE A 21 26.58 3.39 -28.55
C PHE A 21 25.76 2.10 -28.42
N LEU A 22 24.49 2.11 -28.83
CA LEU A 22 23.59 0.96 -28.75
C LEU A 22 24.15 -0.26 -29.49
N ALA A 23 24.86 -0.05 -30.61
CA ALA A 23 25.51 -1.12 -31.37
C ALA A 23 26.62 -1.82 -30.57
N GLN A 24 27.29 -1.12 -29.65
CA GLN A 24 28.38 -1.67 -28.83
C GLN A 24 27.94 -2.12 -27.44
N LEU A 25 26.73 -1.74 -27.01
CA LEU A 25 26.17 -2.12 -25.71
C LEU A 25 26.28 -3.63 -25.41
N PRO A 26 25.96 -4.56 -26.33
CA PRO A 26 26.12 -5.98 -26.08
C PRO A 26 27.57 -6.40 -25.77
N ASP A 27 28.57 -5.75 -26.41
CA ASP A 27 29.97 -6.09 -26.20
C ASP A 27 30.47 -5.63 -24.83
N TYR A 28 30.11 -4.42 -24.39
CA TYR A 28 30.39 -3.95 -23.03
C TYR A 28 29.81 -4.91 -21.98
N VAL A 29 28.55 -5.33 -22.17
CA VAL A 29 27.86 -6.26 -21.25
C VAL A 29 28.51 -7.64 -21.26
N ALA A 30 28.93 -8.15 -22.43
CA ALA A 30 29.67 -9.41 -22.57
C ALA A 30 31.04 -9.38 -21.86
N HIS A 31 31.57 -8.19 -21.60
CA HIS A 31 32.79 -7.95 -20.83
C HIS A 31 32.54 -7.56 -19.37
N GLY A 32 31.32 -7.79 -18.87
CA GLY A 32 31.01 -7.69 -17.45
C GLY A 32 30.50 -6.32 -17.01
N VAL A 33 30.29 -5.37 -17.91
CA VAL A 33 29.64 -4.10 -17.55
C VAL A 33 28.18 -4.38 -17.17
N ARG A 34 27.74 -3.83 -16.04
CA ARG A 34 26.37 -3.98 -15.51
C ARG A 34 25.66 -2.66 -15.22
N GLY A 35 26.34 -1.53 -15.41
CA GLY A 35 25.79 -0.20 -15.22
C GLY A 35 26.34 0.78 -16.24
N PHE A 36 25.49 1.68 -16.73
CA PHE A 36 25.89 2.80 -17.58
C PHE A 36 25.40 4.12 -17.00
N THR A 37 26.30 5.08 -16.83
CA THR A 37 25.96 6.44 -16.36
C THR A 37 25.56 7.31 -17.55
N LEU A 38 24.36 7.88 -17.50
CA LEU A 38 23.81 8.79 -18.50
C LEU A 38 23.29 10.03 -17.80
N CYS A 39 23.42 11.22 -18.38
CA CYS A 39 22.87 12.43 -17.79
C CYS A 39 21.91 13.15 -18.75
N LEU A 40 20.82 13.66 -18.20
CA LEU A 40 19.79 14.46 -18.87
C LEU A 40 20.27 15.89 -19.15
N GLN A 41 21.16 16.41 -18.30
CA GLN A 41 22.13 17.42 -18.68
C GLN A 41 23.45 16.72 -18.90
N GLY A 42 23.85 16.47 -20.15
CA GLY A 42 25.01 15.62 -20.39
C GLY A 42 26.34 16.28 -20.01
N GLY A 43 27.39 15.46 -19.96
CA GLY A 43 28.72 15.87 -19.48
C GLY A 43 29.46 16.78 -20.45
N MET A 44 30.55 17.40 -19.97
CA MET A 44 31.40 18.31 -20.76
C MET A 44 31.96 17.60 -22.02
N PRO A 45 31.67 18.08 -23.25
CA PRO A 45 32.01 17.38 -24.48
C PRO A 45 33.41 17.70 -25.02
N GLY A 46 34.33 18.19 -24.20
CA GLY A 46 35.67 18.61 -24.63
C GLY A 46 35.74 20.04 -25.21
N TYR A 47 34.62 20.76 -25.27
CA TYR A 47 34.56 22.17 -25.69
C TYR A 47 33.51 22.96 -24.91
N GLU A 48 33.66 24.28 -24.87
CA GLU A 48 32.77 25.18 -24.14
C GLU A 48 31.55 25.61 -24.96
N GLY A 49 30.45 25.88 -24.26
CA GLY A 49 29.25 26.47 -24.86
C GLY A 49 28.28 25.49 -25.52
N ALA A 50 28.50 24.18 -25.39
CA ALA A 50 27.53 23.16 -25.82
C ALA A 50 26.19 23.31 -25.08
N LEU A 51 25.08 23.17 -25.80
CA LEU A 51 23.73 23.17 -25.25
C LEU A 51 23.14 21.76 -25.26
N ASN A 52 23.47 20.99 -24.23
CA ASN A 52 23.15 19.56 -24.08
C ASN A 52 22.24 19.32 -22.87
N SER A 53 20.95 19.57 -23.04
CA SER A 53 19.98 19.46 -21.96
C SER A 53 18.62 18.95 -22.42
N ALA A 54 18.10 17.96 -21.69
CA ALA A 54 16.73 17.47 -21.79
C ALA A 54 15.69 18.42 -21.18
N PHE A 55 16.11 19.48 -20.48
CA PHE A 55 15.22 20.41 -19.81
C PHE A 55 15.01 21.67 -20.65
N GLU A 56 13.81 22.24 -20.55
CA GLU A 56 13.55 23.64 -20.87
C GLU A 56 13.78 24.52 -19.64
N ALA A 57 13.74 25.84 -19.84
CA ALA A 57 14.14 26.80 -18.82
C ALA A 57 13.29 26.77 -17.53
N ASP A 58 12.07 26.25 -17.59
CA ASP A 58 11.17 26.09 -16.45
C ASP A 58 11.26 24.71 -15.77
N GLY A 59 12.15 23.83 -16.24
CA GLY A 59 12.30 22.47 -15.73
C GLY A 59 11.36 21.45 -16.38
N SER A 60 10.56 21.83 -17.39
CA SER A 60 9.83 20.86 -18.22
C SER A 60 10.78 20.04 -19.10
N LEU A 61 10.36 18.84 -19.50
CA LEU A 61 11.21 17.89 -20.22
C LEU A 61 10.93 17.91 -21.73
N ARG A 62 11.98 17.64 -22.51
CA ARG A 62 11.94 17.60 -23.97
C ARG A 62 11.84 16.17 -24.50
N ASP A 63 10.74 15.87 -25.17
CA ASP A 63 10.44 14.53 -25.67
C ASP A 63 11.51 13.97 -26.63
N SER A 64 12.13 14.80 -27.47
CA SER A 64 13.15 14.34 -28.42
C SER A 64 14.38 13.78 -27.73
N TYR A 65 14.81 14.41 -26.64
CA TYR A 65 15.94 13.94 -25.83
C TYR A 65 15.54 12.67 -25.07
N LEU A 66 14.37 12.69 -24.42
CA LEU A 66 13.87 11.56 -23.65
C LEU A 66 13.66 10.30 -24.50
N ARG A 67 13.25 10.42 -25.77
CA ARG A 67 13.17 9.27 -26.68
C ARG A 67 14.51 8.56 -26.85
N ARG A 68 15.62 9.29 -26.97
CA ARG A 68 16.95 8.67 -27.06
C ARG A 68 17.36 8.00 -25.75
N VAL A 69 17.09 8.66 -24.62
CA VAL A 69 17.35 8.10 -23.29
C VAL A 69 16.54 6.83 -23.06
N GLN A 70 15.26 6.83 -23.41
CA GLN A 70 14.37 5.67 -23.31
C GLN A 70 14.91 4.48 -24.14
N ARG A 71 15.36 4.72 -25.37
CA ARG A 71 15.97 3.66 -26.21
C ARG A 71 17.18 3.01 -25.54
N VAL A 72 18.00 3.80 -24.83
CA VAL A 72 19.13 3.28 -24.06
C VAL A 72 18.68 2.51 -22.82
N ILE A 73 17.71 3.02 -22.05
CA ILE A 73 17.15 2.33 -20.89
C ILE A 73 16.61 0.95 -21.27
N GLU A 74 15.82 0.89 -22.34
CA GLU A 74 15.24 -0.37 -22.84
C GLU A 74 16.30 -1.33 -23.38
N ALA A 75 17.37 -0.82 -23.98
CA ALA A 75 18.48 -1.65 -24.43
C ALA A 75 19.27 -2.22 -23.25
N CYS A 76 19.58 -1.40 -22.24
CA CYS A 76 20.20 -1.87 -21.01
C CYS A 76 19.35 -2.96 -20.34
N ASP A 77 18.03 -2.77 -20.27
CA ASP A 77 17.11 -3.74 -19.68
C ASP A 77 17.16 -5.10 -20.38
N ARG A 78 17.06 -5.10 -21.72
CA ARG A 78 17.20 -6.32 -22.56
C ARG A 78 18.51 -7.08 -22.34
N HIS A 79 19.56 -6.38 -21.91
CA HIS A 79 20.89 -6.95 -21.68
C HIS A 79 21.23 -7.12 -20.18
N GLY A 80 20.27 -6.93 -19.27
CA GLY A 80 20.48 -7.10 -17.83
C GLY A 80 21.43 -6.08 -17.21
N ALA A 81 21.42 -4.84 -17.73
CA ALA A 81 22.20 -3.72 -17.24
C ALA A 81 21.31 -2.60 -16.68
N VAL A 82 21.84 -1.88 -15.69
CA VAL A 82 21.18 -0.74 -15.03
C VAL A 82 21.64 0.57 -15.67
N VAL A 83 20.76 1.57 -15.68
CA VAL A 83 21.11 2.97 -16.00
C VAL A 83 21.18 3.79 -14.72
N ILE A 84 22.33 4.43 -14.47
CA ILE A 84 22.46 5.50 -13.47
C ILE A 84 22.15 6.81 -14.20
N LEU A 85 20.95 7.33 -14.02
CA LEU A 85 20.46 8.50 -14.75
C LEU A 85 20.66 9.76 -13.92
N GLY A 86 21.58 10.63 -14.33
CA GLY A 86 21.81 11.95 -13.74
C GLY A 86 20.83 13.01 -14.25
N CYS A 87 20.26 13.83 -13.37
CA CYS A 87 19.46 14.99 -13.77
C CYS A 87 20.35 16.15 -14.21
N TYR A 88 21.20 16.65 -13.31
CA TYR A 88 21.90 17.93 -13.50
C TYR A 88 23.41 17.79 -13.60
N TYR A 89 24.00 18.65 -14.43
CA TYR A 89 25.43 18.68 -14.68
C TYR A 89 25.91 20.14 -14.71
N GLN A 90 27.08 20.40 -14.12
CA GLN A 90 27.68 21.72 -14.08
C GLN A 90 27.88 22.27 -15.50
N ARG A 91 27.68 23.58 -15.71
CA ARG A 91 27.72 24.25 -17.03
C ARG A 91 26.52 23.99 -17.96
N GLN A 92 25.56 23.15 -17.55
CA GLN A 92 24.28 22.97 -18.25
C GLN A 92 23.09 23.48 -17.42
N ASP A 93 23.25 23.64 -16.11
CA ASP A 93 22.21 24.11 -15.19
C ASP A 93 21.76 25.54 -15.49
N GLN A 94 22.57 26.33 -16.19
CA GLN A 94 22.26 27.68 -16.69
C GLN A 94 21.10 27.71 -17.67
N VAL A 95 20.70 26.56 -18.23
CA VAL A 95 19.45 26.45 -19.00
C VAL A 95 18.24 26.73 -18.11
N LEU A 96 18.29 26.31 -16.85
CA LEU A 96 17.21 26.48 -15.88
C LEU A 96 17.20 27.91 -15.34
N LYS A 97 16.03 28.52 -15.31
CA LYS A 97 15.88 29.94 -14.98
C LYS A 97 16.12 30.26 -13.50
N ASP A 98 15.79 29.33 -12.59
CA ASP A 98 15.85 29.52 -11.14
C ASP A 98 15.81 28.18 -10.37
N ASP A 99 16.01 28.25 -9.04
CA ASP A 99 15.89 27.12 -8.10
C ASP A 99 14.49 26.45 -8.15
N ALA A 100 13.44 27.12 -8.61
CA ALA A 100 12.12 26.51 -8.76
C ALA A 100 12.06 25.60 -10.00
N ALA A 101 12.69 26.00 -11.10
CA ALA A 101 12.89 25.16 -12.28
C ALA A 101 13.76 23.92 -11.96
N VAL A 102 14.77 24.06 -11.10
CA VAL A 102 15.56 22.91 -10.61
C VAL A 102 14.67 21.91 -9.84
N ARG A 103 13.75 22.37 -8.98
CA ARG A 103 12.80 21.47 -8.30
C ARG A 103 11.82 20.83 -9.27
N ALA A 104 11.26 21.64 -10.17
CA ALA A 104 10.31 21.17 -11.17
C ALA A 104 10.93 20.09 -12.07
N GLY A 105 12.18 20.27 -12.48
CA GLY A 105 12.91 19.27 -13.25
C GLY A 105 13.07 17.94 -12.51
N VAL A 106 13.41 17.95 -11.21
CA VAL A 106 13.50 16.71 -10.40
C VAL A 106 12.15 15.99 -10.35
N VAL A 107 11.07 16.74 -10.10
CA VAL A 107 9.71 16.17 -10.06
C VAL A 107 9.32 15.59 -11.42
N ASN A 108 9.62 16.30 -12.51
CA ASN A 108 9.28 15.87 -13.85
C ASN A 108 10.04 14.62 -14.25
N VAL A 109 11.34 14.52 -13.92
CA VAL A 109 12.15 13.33 -14.18
C VAL A 109 11.68 12.14 -13.35
N ALA A 110 11.46 12.32 -12.04
CA ALA A 110 10.99 11.25 -11.17
C ALA A 110 9.64 10.68 -11.65
N ARG A 111 8.68 11.55 -12.02
CA ARG A 111 7.41 11.12 -12.60
C ARG A 111 7.55 10.48 -13.98
N TRP A 112 8.50 10.93 -14.79
CA TRP A 112 8.73 10.35 -16.11
C TRP A 112 9.26 8.92 -15.97
N ILE A 113 10.20 8.66 -15.07
CA ILE A 113 10.72 7.32 -14.77
C ILE A 113 9.61 6.42 -14.19
N GLU A 114 8.82 6.94 -13.25
CA GLU A 114 7.70 6.17 -12.67
C GLU A 114 6.65 5.80 -13.73
N ARG A 115 6.28 6.74 -14.60
CA ARG A 115 5.34 6.48 -15.70
C ARG A 115 5.90 5.59 -16.80
N SER A 116 7.21 5.59 -17.03
CA SER A 116 7.82 4.68 -18.01
C SER A 116 7.81 3.23 -17.53
N GLY A 117 7.58 3.00 -16.23
CA GLY A 117 7.61 1.66 -15.62
C GLY A 117 9.00 1.03 -15.62
N SER A 118 10.05 1.82 -15.86
CA SER A 118 11.42 1.32 -15.95
C SER A 118 11.94 0.91 -14.58
N THR A 119 12.23 -0.38 -14.40
CA THR A 119 12.75 -0.94 -13.14
C THR A 119 14.28 -1.00 -13.09
N ASN A 120 14.95 -0.82 -14.23
CA ASN A 120 16.41 -0.86 -14.38
C ASN A 120 17.06 0.54 -14.34
N VAL A 121 16.42 1.53 -13.69
CA VAL A 121 16.91 2.91 -13.59
C VAL A 121 17.08 3.31 -12.12
N VAL A 122 18.22 3.90 -11.79
CA VAL A 122 18.45 4.61 -10.52
C VAL A 122 18.78 6.07 -10.80
N LEU A 123 18.35 6.98 -9.92
CA LEU A 123 18.43 8.42 -10.15
C LEU A 123 19.59 9.06 -9.40
N GLU A 124 20.39 9.84 -10.13
CA GLU A 124 21.37 10.78 -9.57
C GLU A 124 20.84 12.21 -9.72
N ILE A 125 20.69 12.94 -8.62
CA ILE A 125 20.17 14.32 -8.65
C ILE A 125 21.12 15.27 -9.37
N ALA A 126 22.40 15.22 -9.04
CA ALA A 126 23.41 16.09 -9.63
C ALA A 126 24.76 15.38 -9.63
N ASN A 127 25.42 15.44 -10.78
CA ASN A 127 26.79 15.02 -10.93
C ASN A 127 27.72 16.00 -10.19
N GLU A 128 28.58 15.49 -9.31
CA GLU A 128 29.58 16.26 -8.57
C GLU A 128 29.01 17.54 -7.92
N PHE A 129 27.95 17.41 -7.12
CA PHE A 129 27.31 18.58 -6.51
C PHE A 129 28.31 19.39 -5.68
N GLY A 130 28.09 20.71 -5.60
CA GLY A 130 29.05 21.62 -4.98
C GLY A 130 30.19 22.05 -5.90
N HIS A 131 30.29 21.50 -7.12
CA HIS A 131 31.22 21.99 -8.13
C HIS A 131 30.97 23.48 -8.45
N GLY A 132 32.04 24.26 -8.59
CA GLY A 132 31.97 25.73 -8.75
C GLY A 132 31.27 26.20 -10.04
N GLY A 133 31.05 25.30 -10.99
CA GLY A 133 30.35 25.53 -12.26
C GLY A 133 28.82 25.39 -12.23
N PHE A 134 28.23 25.12 -11.06
CA PHE A 134 26.78 25.27 -10.86
C PHE A 134 26.45 26.73 -10.48
N ASP A 135 25.35 27.24 -11.01
CA ASP A 135 24.81 28.56 -10.70
C ASP A 135 23.76 28.49 -9.59
N HIS A 136 22.91 27.45 -9.63
CA HIS A 136 21.79 27.29 -8.70
C HIS A 136 22.23 26.83 -7.31
N ARG A 137 21.74 27.49 -6.27
CA ARG A 137 22.14 27.22 -4.87
C ARG A 137 21.84 25.79 -4.46
N LEU A 138 20.74 25.23 -4.93
CA LEU A 138 20.33 23.86 -4.60
C LEU A 138 21.36 22.81 -5.03
N LEU A 139 22.05 23.05 -6.15
CA LEU A 139 23.04 22.12 -6.71
C LEU A 139 24.44 22.33 -6.12
N LYS A 140 24.63 23.42 -5.36
CA LYS A 140 25.93 23.80 -4.76
C LYS A 140 26.06 23.42 -3.30
N THR A 141 24.96 23.11 -2.63
CA THR A 141 24.93 22.95 -1.17
C THR A 141 24.45 21.56 -0.80
N ALA A 142 25.05 21.01 0.26
CA ALA A 142 24.65 19.71 0.79
C ALA A 142 23.16 19.72 1.18
N ASP A 143 22.69 20.78 1.83
CA ASP A 143 21.27 20.93 2.21
C ASP A 143 20.35 20.99 0.99
N GLY A 144 20.76 21.70 -0.07
CA GLY A 144 20.00 21.78 -1.31
C GLY A 144 19.89 20.43 -2.02
N ILE A 145 20.97 19.65 -2.07
CA ILE A 145 20.94 18.31 -2.63
C ILE A 145 20.13 17.35 -1.76
N THR A 146 20.27 17.42 -0.44
CA THR A 146 19.44 16.67 0.50
C THR A 146 17.94 16.98 0.28
N GLU A 147 17.59 18.24 0.05
CA GLU A 147 16.22 18.67 -0.29
C GLU A 147 15.75 18.02 -1.61
N LEU A 148 16.57 18.05 -2.66
CA LEU A 148 16.22 17.49 -3.96
C LEU A 148 16.14 15.96 -3.96
N ILE A 149 17.00 15.25 -3.22
CA ILE A 149 16.92 13.80 -3.02
C ILE A 149 15.57 13.45 -2.37
N ARG A 150 15.20 14.15 -1.30
CA ARG A 150 13.91 13.94 -0.63
C ARG A 150 12.74 14.26 -1.54
N LEU A 151 12.85 15.31 -2.35
CA LEU A 151 11.82 15.69 -3.32
C LEU A 151 11.61 14.58 -4.37
N ALA A 152 12.67 14.02 -4.93
CA ALA A 152 12.57 12.90 -5.87
C ALA A 152 11.91 11.68 -5.23
N LYS A 153 12.35 11.29 -4.03
CA LYS A 153 11.79 10.14 -3.29
C LYS A 153 10.33 10.35 -2.90
N ALA A 154 9.93 11.57 -2.55
CA ALA A 154 8.54 11.90 -2.29
C ALA A 154 7.68 11.84 -3.57
N THR A 155 8.29 12.13 -4.72
CA THR A 155 7.62 12.13 -6.02
C THR A 155 7.45 10.72 -6.58
N ALA A 156 8.47 9.86 -6.45
CA ALA A 156 8.46 8.48 -6.90
C ALA A 156 9.06 7.57 -5.80
N PRO A 157 8.25 7.06 -4.84
CA PRO A 157 8.73 6.37 -3.65
C PRO A 157 9.47 5.05 -3.90
N THR A 158 9.28 4.45 -5.07
CA THR A 158 9.93 3.19 -5.47
C THR A 158 11.27 3.43 -6.20
N LEU A 159 11.58 4.67 -6.58
CA LEU A 159 12.80 5.04 -7.28
C LEU A 159 13.96 5.21 -6.29
N LEU A 160 15.08 4.52 -6.54
CA LEU A 160 16.31 4.70 -5.75
C LEU A 160 17.00 5.99 -6.17
N VAL A 161 17.29 6.86 -5.22
CA VAL A 161 17.84 8.21 -5.47
C VAL A 161 19.14 8.45 -4.72
N SER A 162 20.12 9.07 -5.39
CA SER A 162 21.37 9.53 -4.80
C SER A 162 21.87 10.83 -5.44
N ALA A 163 23.06 11.27 -5.04
CA ALA A 163 23.82 12.35 -5.66
C ALA A 163 25.32 12.08 -5.45
N SER A 164 26.16 12.37 -6.45
CA SER A 164 27.60 12.12 -6.36
C SER A 164 28.36 13.28 -5.70
N GLY A 165 29.31 12.92 -4.85
CA GLY A 165 30.32 13.86 -4.37
C GLY A 165 31.38 14.15 -5.44
N LEU A 166 32.26 15.11 -5.16
CA LEU A 166 33.43 15.39 -6.01
C LEU A 166 34.38 14.16 -6.09
N GLY A 167 35.31 14.17 -7.04
CA GLY A 167 36.33 13.13 -7.28
C GLY A 167 37.29 12.70 -6.14
N GLY A 168 37.06 13.13 -4.89
CA GLY A 168 37.83 12.77 -3.70
C GLY A 168 37.25 11.63 -2.85
N GLY A 169 36.15 11.00 -3.29
CA GLY A 169 35.59 9.82 -2.63
C GLY A 169 34.77 10.08 -1.37
N GLY A 170 34.39 11.33 -1.09
CA GLY A 170 33.69 11.73 0.13
C GLY A 170 32.29 12.26 -0.13
N LEU A 171 31.41 12.13 0.87
CA LEU A 171 30.06 12.70 0.89
C LEU A 171 29.80 13.40 2.23
N PRO A 172 29.11 14.56 2.25
CA PRO A 172 28.53 15.14 3.45
C PRO A 172 27.55 14.19 4.14
N ASP A 173 27.53 14.20 5.48
CA ASP A 173 26.72 13.27 6.28
C ASP A 173 25.22 13.33 5.92
N ASN A 174 24.66 14.54 5.76
CA ASN A 174 23.25 14.74 5.44
C ASN A 174 22.87 14.22 4.05
N VAL A 175 23.75 14.35 3.06
CA VAL A 175 23.54 13.80 1.71
C VAL A 175 23.64 12.28 1.76
N ALA A 176 24.69 11.73 2.38
CA ALA A 176 24.86 10.29 2.54
C ALA A 176 23.69 9.63 3.29
N GLN A 177 23.12 10.31 4.30
CA GLN A 177 21.93 9.85 5.02
C GLN A 177 20.66 9.90 4.18
N ALA A 178 20.50 10.90 3.32
CA ALA A 178 19.30 11.05 2.49
C ALA A 178 19.25 10.09 1.28
N SER A 179 20.41 9.81 0.68
CA SER A 179 20.53 8.91 -0.49
C SER A 179 20.15 7.46 -0.17
N ASP A 180 19.62 6.71 -1.13
CA ASP A 180 19.35 5.27 -0.97
C ASP A 180 20.62 4.41 -1.11
N PHE A 181 21.56 4.88 -1.92
CA PHE A 181 22.89 4.31 -2.13
C PHE A 181 23.92 5.45 -2.21
N LEU A 182 25.19 5.18 -1.96
CA LEU A 182 26.24 6.21 -1.95
C LEU A 182 26.91 6.26 -3.33
N LEU A 183 26.86 7.42 -3.97
CA LEU A 183 27.60 7.69 -5.20
C LEU A 183 28.87 8.49 -4.88
N ILE A 184 30.03 7.94 -5.24
CA ILE A 184 31.34 8.57 -5.02
C ILE A 184 32.15 8.56 -6.30
N HIS A 185 32.98 9.57 -6.50
CA HIS A 185 33.90 9.63 -7.64
C HIS A 185 35.36 9.54 -7.16
N PHE A 186 36.23 8.94 -7.97
CA PHE A 186 37.65 8.75 -7.63
C PHE A 186 38.64 9.42 -8.58
N ASN A 187 38.16 10.33 -9.43
CA ASN A 187 38.98 11.08 -10.40
C ASN A 187 40.29 11.65 -9.82
N ASN A 188 40.24 12.19 -8.60
CA ASN A 188 41.38 12.84 -7.94
C ASN A 188 41.97 12.01 -6.77
N THR A 189 41.53 10.76 -6.63
CA THR A 189 41.94 9.87 -5.53
C THR A 189 43.10 8.99 -5.98
N ARG A 190 44.20 9.00 -5.22
CA ARG A 190 45.32 8.09 -5.47
C ARG A 190 44.88 6.64 -5.27
N ILE A 191 45.42 5.73 -6.08
CA ILE A 191 45.06 4.32 -6.02
C ILE A 191 45.24 3.71 -4.62
N ASP A 192 46.30 4.08 -3.91
CA ASP A 192 46.59 3.60 -2.55
C ASP A 192 45.59 4.10 -1.50
N ASP A 193 44.88 5.20 -1.77
CA ASP A 193 43.93 5.82 -0.84
C ASP A 193 42.51 5.24 -1.00
N ILE A 194 42.22 4.51 -2.09
CA ILE A 194 40.89 3.98 -2.41
C ILE A 194 40.28 3.18 -1.23
N PRO A 195 40.99 2.21 -0.61
CA PRO A 195 40.44 1.45 0.51
C PRO A 195 40.00 2.33 1.68
N ALA A 196 40.86 3.28 2.07
CA ALA A 196 40.56 4.20 3.17
C ALA A 196 39.37 5.12 2.88
N ARG A 197 39.18 5.53 1.62
CA ARG A 197 38.02 6.35 1.22
C ARG A 197 36.72 5.54 1.28
N ILE A 198 36.73 4.29 0.83
CA ILE A 198 35.58 3.39 0.91
C ILE A 198 35.20 3.13 2.39
N ASP A 199 36.19 2.82 3.23
CA ASP A 199 35.97 2.59 4.66
C ASP A 199 35.35 3.81 5.35
N ALA A 200 35.75 5.03 4.98
CA ALA A 200 35.23 6.27 5.57
C ALA A 200 33.72 6.47 5.36
N VAL A 201 33.18 5.99 4.23
CA VAL A 201 31.74 6.09 3.92
C VAL A 201 30.96 4.81 4.27
N ARG A 202 31.64 3.69 4.55
CA ARG A 202 31.00 2.43 4.97
C ARG A 202 30.16 2.59 6.25
N LYS A 203 30.49 3.57 7.10
CA LYS A 203 29.77 3.88 8.35
C LYS A 203 28.26 4.13 8.17
N TYR A 204 27.78 4.47 6.96
CA TYR A 204 26.36 4.69 6.72
C TYR A 204 25.57 3.40 6.40
N GLY A 205 26.23 2.25 6.24
CA GLY A 205 25.56 0.96 6.02
C GLY A 205 24.80 0.83 4.69
N LYS A 206 25.22 1.58 3.67
CA LYS A 206 24.57 1.63 2.35
C LYS A 206 25.49 1.09 1.26
N VAL A 207 24.91 0.65 0.14
CA VAL A 207 25.66 0.22 -1.05
C VAL A 207 26.52 1.38 -1.55
N ILE A 208 27.80 1.11 -1.84
CA ILE A 208 28.77 2.11 -2.31
C ILE A 208 29.02 1.86 -3.79
N VAL A 209 28.70 2.86 -4.60
CA VAL A 209 28.86 2.84 -6.04
C VAL A 209 29.85 3.92 -6.43
N CYS A 210 31.02 3.52 -6.93
CA CYS A 210 31.87 4.44 -7.68
C CYS A 210 31.45 4.38 -9.14
N ASN A 211 30.75 5.42 -9.63
CA ASN A 211 30.25 5.50 -11.00
C ASN A 211 31.17 6.29 -11.94
N GLU A 212 32.24 6.91 -11.42
CA GLU A 212 33.18 7.72 -12.21
C GLU A 212 34.63 7.67 -11.66
N ASP A 213 35.55 7.24 -12.53
CA ASP A 213 37.00 7.31 -12.33
C ASP A 213 37.74 7.40 -13.68
N VAL A 214 38.72 8.30 -13.78
CA VAL A 214 39.52 8.55 -15.00
C VAL A 214 40.69 7.59 -15.18
N LYS A 215 40.97 6.71 -14.22
CA LYS A 215 42.12 5.79 -14.30
C LYS A 215 41.90 4.75 -15.41
N VAL A 216 42.90 4.62 -16.28
CA VAL A 216 42.87 3.75 -17.47
C VAL A 216 43.95 2.66 -17.41
N GLY A 217 43.87 1.68 -18.30
CA GLY A 217 44.84 0.59 -18.43
C GLY A 217 45.06 -0.16 -17.11
N LYS A 218 46.30 -0.55 -16.83
CA LYS A 218 46.68 -1.26 -15.60
C LYS A 218 46.30 -0.53 -14.32
N GLU A 219 46.37 0.80 -14.34
CA GLU A 219 46.00 1.60 -13.18
C GLU A 219 44.49 1.55 -12.92
N GLY A 220 43.67 1.69 -13.97
CA GLY A 220 42.22 1.53 -13.91
C GLY A 220 41.81 0.11 -13.49
N ALA A 221 42.46 -0.91 -14.07
CA ALA A 221 42.24 -2.30 -13.69
C ALA A 221 42.52 -2.54 -12.21
N ARG A 222 43.62 -1.97 -11.68
CA ARG A 222 43.96 -2.10 -10.26
C ARG A 222 43.00 -1.30 -9.36
N ALA A 223 42.51 -0.15 -9.81
CA ALA A 223 41.51 0.62 -9.08
C ALA A 223 40.18 -0.14 -8.97
N ALA A 224 39.73 -0.77 -10.07
CA ALA A 224 38.55 -1.63 -10.09
C ALA A 224 38.68 -2.81 -9.10
N GLU A 225 39.84 -3.48 -9.10
CA GLU A 225 40.15 -4.55 -8.15
C GLU A 225 40.07 -4.06 -6.70
N LEU A 226 40.70 -2.93 -6.38
CA LEU A 226 40.70 -2.37 -5.02
C LEU A 226 39.29 -1.97 -4.55
N CYS A 227 38.46 -1.41 -5.44
CA CYS A 227 37.07 -1.10 -5.12
C CYS A 227 36.29 -2.36 -4.76
N VAL A 228 36.35 -3.39 -5.61
CA VAL A 228 35.63 -4.65 -5.39
C VAL A 228 36.16 -5.39 -4.15
N GLU A 229 37.49 -5.44 -3.95
CA GLU A 229 38.12 -6.00 -2.74
C GLU A 229 37.60 -5.34 -1.45
N ASN A 230 37.17 -4.08 -1.52
CA ASN A 230 36.65 -3.30 -0.40
C ASN A 230 35.12 -3.10 -0.46
N GLY A 231 34.40 -3.88 -1.25
CA GLY A 231 32.94 -3.91 -1.24
C GLY A 231 32.26 -2.67 -1.87
N ALA A 232 32.93 -1.99 -2.79
CA ALA A 232 32.35 -0.95 -3.64
C ALA A 232 32.35 -1.38 -5.11
N SER A 233 31.39 -0.90 -5.91
CA SER A 233 31.51 -0.99 -7.36
C SER A 233 32.53 0.02 -7.89
N TRP A 234 32.89 -0.09 -9.17
CA TRP A 234 33.77 0.85 -9.86
C TRP A 234 33.31 1.11 -11.29
N GLY A 235 33.46 2.35 -11.75
CA GLY A 235 32.99 2.84 -13.04
C GLY A 235 34.10 3.58 -13.77
N LEU A 236 34.25 3.28 -15.06
CA LEU A 236 35.29 3.83 -15.92
C LEU A 236 34.77 5.07 -16.67
N MET A 237 35.51 6.17 -16.61
CA MET A 237 35.29 7.36 -17.44
C MET A 237 36.47 7.57 -18.40
N LEU A 238 36.23 7.37 -19.70
CA LEU A 238 37.22 7.58 -20.76
C LEU A 238 36.99 8.94 -21.42
N ALA A 239 37.53 9.99 -20.79
CA ALA A 239 37.31 11.38 -21.22
C ALA A 239 37.54 11.57 -22.73
N GLU A 240 38.70 11.15 -23.24
CA GLU A 240 39.10 11.32 -24.65
C GLU A 240 38.41 10.37 -25.65
N VAL A 241 37.58 9.43 -25.17
CA VAL A 241 36.92 8.42 -26.02
C VAL A 241 35.42 8.63 -26.08
N ASN A 242 34.73 8.60 -24.94
CA ASN A 242 33.26 8.53 -24.88
C ASN A 242 32.60 9.71 -24.14
N GLN A 243 33.40 10.70 -23.74
CA GLN A 243 32.95 11.93 -23.11
C GLN A 243 33.29 13.19 -23.91
N HIS A 244 34.46 13.28 -24.53
CA HIS A 244 34.88 14.39 -25.40
C HIS A 244 34.52 14.10 -26.86
N TYR A 245 34.08 15.14 -27.57
CA TYR A 245 33.75 15.07 -28.98
C TYR A 245 35.04 15.04 -29.83
N PRO A 246 35.14 14.17 -30.86
CA PRO A 246 34.11 13.23 -31.33
C PRO A 246 34.04 11.96 -30.46
N PHE A 247 32.81 11.59 -30.07
CA PHE A 247 32.57 10.40 -29.26
C PHE A 247 32.79 9.13 -30.08
N LYS A 248 33.43 8.15 -29.44
CA LYS A 248 33.67 6.82 -29.98
C LYS A 248 33.17 5.79 -28.98
N PHE A 249 32.55 4.75 -29.52
CA PHE A 249 32.15 3.56 -28.76
C PHE A 249 32.72 2.37 -29.52
N GLN A 250 33.63 1.62 -28.90
CA GLN A 250 34.26 0.44 -29.50
C GLN A 250 34.14 -0.81 -28.61
N GLY A 251 33.19 -0.79 -27.66
CA GLY A 251 33.00 -1.89 -26.74
C GLY A 251 34.21 -2.06 -25.82
N ALA A 252 34.57 -3.29 -25.52
CA ALA A 252 35.74 -3.60 -24.68
C ALA A 252 37.07 -3.15 -25.30
N ALA A 253 37.10 -2.81 -26.60
CA ALA A 253 38.29 -2.27 -27.24
C ALA A 253 38.63 -0.84 -26.79
N ASP A 254 37.70 -0.13 -26.13
CA ASP A 254 37.94 1.22 -25.60
C ASP A 254 39.03 1.23 -24.51
N ASP A 255 39.08 0.18 -23.68
CA ASP A 255 40.17 -0.08 -22.74
C ASP A 255 40.29 -1.60 -22.43
N PRO A 256 41.03 -2.37 -23.26
CA PRO A 256 41.07 -3.82 -23.14
C PRO A 256 41.57 -4.31 -21.78
N GLU A 257 42.46 -3.58 -21.11
CA GLU A 257 43.01 -3.99 -19.82
C GLU A 257 41.96 -3.83 -18.72
N VAL A 258 41.23 -2.72 -18.70
CA VAL A 258 40.16 -2.47 -17.72
C VAL A 258 38.98 -3.41 -17.95
N TYR A 259 38.49 -3.56 -19.19
CA TYR A 259 37.35 -4.44 -19.47
C TYR A 259 37.70 -5.92 -19.24
N ALA A 260 38.96 -6.33 -19.46
CA ALA A 260 39.41 -7.66 -19.02
C ALA A 260 39.36 -7.81 -17.49
N ALA A 261 39.70 -6.76 -16.73
CA ALA A 261 39.60 -6.77 -15.27
C ALA A 261 38.13 -6.83 -14.81
N ILE A 262 37.26 -5.97 -15.35
CA ILE A 262 35.81 -5.99 -15.07
C ILE A 262 35.23 -7.37 -15.37
N LYS A 263 35.57 -7.97 -16.52
CA LYS A 263 35.12 -9.32 -16.88
C LYS A 263 35.55 -10.36 -15.85
N ARG A 264 36.81 -10.33 -15.39
CA ARG A 264 37.29 -11.22 -14.33
C ARG A 264 36.50 -11.00 -13.04
N LEU A 265 36.44 -9.76 -12.56
CA LEU A 265 35.80 -9.38 -11.30
C LEU A 265 34.30 -9.73 -11.25
N THR A 266 33.63 -9.71 -12.40
CA THR A 266 32.20 -10.03 -12.52
C THR A 266 31.92 -11.49 -12.87
N SER A 267 32.94 -12.27 -13.24
CA SER A 267 32.82 -13.71 -13.55
C SER A 267 33.27 -14.61 -12.39
N SER A 268 34.12 -14.13 -11.47
CA SER A 268 34.61 -14.93 -10.35
C SER A 268 33.82 -14.66 -9.06
N GLY A 269 33.01 -15.61 -8.61
CA GLY A 269 32.30 -15.55 -7.34
C GLY A 269 33.19 -15.72 -6.10
N SER A 270 34.08 -14.77 -5.80
CA SER A 270 34.88 -14.76 -4.57
C SER A 270 34.25 -13.87 -3.49
N VAL A 271 33.47 -14.45 -2.59
CA VAL A 271 33.21 -13.87 -1.27
C VAL A 271 34.28 -14.40 -0.32
N ARG A 272 35.17 -13.53 0.16
CA ARG A 272 35.91 -13.76 1.41
C ARG A 272 35.05 -13.26 2.56
N SER A 273 34.71 -14.15 3.50
CA SER A 273 34.02 -13.80 4.75
C SER A 273 34.91 -12.91 5.64
N PRO A 274 34.38 -11.82 6.23
CA PRO A 274 35.07 -11.10 7.29
C PRO A 274 34.78 -11.78 8.63
N GLY A 275 35.79 -12.37 9.25
CA GLY A 275 35.67 -13.02 10.57
C GLY A 275 36.87 -12.73 11.46
N GLY A 276 36.57 -12.33 12.71
CA GLY A 276 37.39 -12.61 13.88
C GLY A 276 38.48 -11.60 14.22
N GLY A 277 38.23 -10.78 15.24
CA GLY A 277 39.29 -10.06 15.92
C GLY A 277 40.23 -11.00 16.66
N LEU A 278 41.54 -10.73 16.61
CA LEU A 278 42.51 -11.24 17.56
C LEU A 278 43.47 -10.13 18.00
N ARG A 279 43.67 -10.09 19.31
CA ARG A 279 44.62 -9.24 20.05
C ARG A 279 46.07 -9.66 19.75
N GLY A 280 46.97 -8.67 19.76
CA GLY A 280 48.25 -8.73 20.49
C GLY A 280 49.44 -9.52 19.91
N GLU A 281 50.29 -8.80 19.17
CA GLU A 281 51.76 -8.69 19.35
C GLU A 281 52.73 -9.86 18.98
N PRO A 282 54.07 -9.61 18.81
CA PRO A 282 54.77 -9.76 17.52
C PRO A 282 55.98 -10.74 17.54
N ASP A 283 56.59 -10.99 16.36
CA ASP A 283 58.04 -10.85 16.05
C ASP A 283 58.59 -11.78 14.92
N ALA A 284 59.57 -11.22 14.18
CA ALA A 284 60.74 -11.83 13.54
C ALA A 284 60.70 -12.84 12.35
N GLN A 285 61.37 -12.37 11.25
CA GLN A 285 62.42 -13.04 10.45
C GLN A 285 62.15 -13.73 9.09
N ARG A 286 62.63 -13.04 8.03
CA ARG A 286 63.64 -13.44 7.01
C ARG A 286 63.35 -14.55 5.97
N ARG A 287 63.50 -14.15 4.69
CA ARG A 287 64.44 -14.61 3.62
C ARG A 287 63.84 -15.16 2.29
N SER A 288 64.22 -14.43 1.23
CA SER A 288 64.76 -14.85 -0.09
C SER A 288 63.93 -15.63 -1.13
N ALA A 289 63.85 -15.02 -2.32
CA ALA A 289 63.47 -15.54 -3.65
C ALA A 289 64.45 -16.64 -4.17
N PRO A 290 64.22 -17.34 -5.32
CA PRO A 290 64.26 -16.70 -6.66
C PRO A 290 63.32 -17.29 -7.78
N ARG A 291 63.13 -16.47 -8.84
CA ARG A 291 62.69 -16.79 -10.23
C ARG A 291 63.80 -17.56 -11.02
N PRO A 292 63.74 -17.90 -12.34
CA PRO A 292 62.73 -17.89 -13.46
C PRO A 292 62.75 -19.27 -14.25
N PRO A 293 62.50 -19.47 -15.59
CA PRO A 293 62.12 -18.59 -16.71
C PRO A 293 61.08 -19.09 -17.76
N SER A 294 60.85 -18.16 -18.69
CA SER A 294 60.12 -18.07 -19.96
C SER A 294 60.24 -19.19 -21.00
N ASN A 295 59.25 -19.28 -21.91
CA ASN A 295 59.54 -19.36 -23.36
C ASN A 295 58.41 -18.85 -24.28
N ARG A 296 58.81 -18.35 -25.46
CA ARG A 296 58.03 -17.68 -26.53
C ARG A 296 57.65 -18.62 -27.70
N GLY A 297 56.69 -18.17 -28.52
CA GLY A 297 56.56 -18.43 -29.98
C GLY A 297 55.34 -19.27 -30.39
N GLN A 298 54.73 -19.17 -31.58
CA GLN A 298 54.58 -18.17 -32.64
C GLN A 298 53.52 -18.76 -33.63
N ASP A 299 52.85 -17.90 -34.41
CA ASP A 299 52.24 -18.11 -35.74
C ASP A 299 50.89 -18.87 -35.98
N ALA A 300 49.83 -18.07 -36.24
CA ALA A 300 49.05 -17.85 -37.47
C ALA A 300 48.45 -18.99 -38.39
N ARG A 301 47.13 -18.81 -38.65
CA ARG A 301 46.32 -18.93 -39.90
C ARG A 301 45.43 -20.17 -40.21
N ASP A 302 44.13 -19.82 -40.31
CA ASP A 302 43.09 -20.16 -41.32
C ASP A 302 42.31 -21.51 -41.39
N THR A 303 40.97 -21.31 -41.36
CA THR A 303 39.85 -21.91 -42.13
C THR A 303 39.10 -23.20 -41.70
N GLN A 304 37.78 -22.98 -41.50
CA GLN A 304 36.59 -23.79 -41.84
C GLN A 304 36.26 -25.13 -41.15
N GLY A 305 35.06 -25.18 -40.55
CA GLY A 305 34.03 -26.17 -40.90
C GLY A 305 33.73 -27.32 -39.93
N GLN A 306 32.58 -27.21 -39.25
CA GLN A 306 31.61 -28.26 -38.84
C GLN A 306 31.95 -29.34 -37.78
N ASP A 307 31.02 -29.43 -36.83
CA ASP A 307 30.49 -30.56 -36.05
C ASP A 307 31.45 -31.56 -35.35
N ALA A 308 31.41 -31.56 -34.02
CA ALA A 308 31.15 -32.75 -33.20
C ALA A 308 31.08 -32.44 -31.68
N LEU A 309 29.90 -32.66 -31.11
CA LEU A 309 29.60 -33.39 -29.87
C LEU A 309 30.65 -33.49 -28.74
N ALA A 310 30.18 -33.06 -27.56
CA ALA A 310 30.27 -33.69 -26.24
C ALA A 310 31.66 -34.04 -25.66
N THR A 311 31.99 -33.42 -24.52
CA THR A 311 32.25 -34.07 -23.21
C THR A 311 32.92 -33.08 -22.26
N GLY A 312 32.42 -32.97 -21.01
CA GLY A 312 33.13 -32.26 -19.95
C GLY A 312 32.26 -31.46 -18.97
N LEU A 313 31.12 -31.99 -18.54
CA LEU A 313 30.55 -31.60 -17.23
C LEU A 313 30.99 -32.67 -16.23
N GLY A 314 31.71 -32.24 -15.20
CA GLY A 314 32.04 -33.09 -14.06
C GLY A 314 30.80 -33.34 -13.22
N ASP A 315 30.59 -34.59 -12.86
CA ASP A 315 29.48 -35.10 -12.06
C ASP A 315 29.65 -34.77 -10.56
N ASP A 316 29.40 -33.53 -10.15
CA ASP A 316 29.28 -33.19 -8.72
C ASP A 316 27.91 -32.54 -8.38
N PRO A 317 26.99 -33.25 -7.71
CA PRO A 317 25.63 -32.76 -7.38
C PRO A 317 25.61 -31.50 -6.49
N ALA A 318 26.74 -31.13 -5.87
CA ALA A 318 26.84 -29.97 -5.00
C ALA A 318 26.88 -28.63 -5.77
N ASP A 319 27.41 -28.60 -7.00
CA ASP A 319 27.59 -27.36 -7.78
C ASP A 319 26.29 -26.88 -8.46
N ALA A 320 25.33 -27.77 -8.73
CA ALA A 320 24.02 -27.41 -9.27
C ALA A 320 23.14 -26.68 -8.23
N SER A 321 23.26 -27.07 -6.95
CA SER A 321 22.52 -26.45 -5.84
C SER A 321 23.01 -25.03 -5.54
N ASP A 322 24.32 -24.80 -5.67
CA ASP A 322 24.94 -23.49 -5.40
C ASP A 322 24.76 -22.48 -6.56
N ALA A 323 24.67 -22.97 -7.81
CA ALA A 323 24.28 -22.17 -8.96
C ALA A 323 22.80 -21.71 -8.88
N ILE A 324 21.90 -22.55 -8.37
CA ILE A 324 20.48 -22.22 -8.15
C ILE A 324 20.33 -21.26 -6.95
N ALA A 325 21.16 -21.36 -5.92
CA ALA A 325 21.16 -20.45 -4.78
C ALA A 325 21.72 -19.05 -5.11
N LYS A 326 22.72 -18.94 -6.01
CA LYS A 326 23.32 -17.67 -6.43
C LYS A 326 22.46 -16.87 -7.43
N LEU A 327 21.51 -17.51 -8.10
CA LEU A 327 20.49 -16.85 -8.94
C LEU A 327 19.34 -16.22 -8.13
N ARG A 328 19.31 -16.36 -6.78
CA ARG A 328 18.24 -15.88 -5.89
C ARG A 328 18.25 -14.37 -5.60
N LEU A 329 19.14 -13.56 -6.18
CA LEU A 329 19.38 -12.17 -5.72
C LEU A 329 18.99 -11.05 -6.69
N THR A 330 18.19 -11.33 -7.72
CA THR A 330 17.63 -10.29 -8.58
C THR A 330 16.13 -10.47 -8.70
N LEU A 331 15.41 -9.91 -7.73
CA LEU A 331 14.13 -9.19 -7.84
C LEU A 331 13.66 -8.91 -6.40
N PRO A 332 13.44 -7.65 -6.00
CA PRO A 332 12.85 -7.36 -4.69
C PRO A 332 11.42 -7.93 -4.63
N PRO A 333 10.95 -8.40 -3.46
CA PRO A 333 9.53 -8.68 -3.27
C PRO A 333 8.73 -7.39 -3.52
N ASN A 334 7.80 -7.45 -4.47
CA ASN A 334 6.91 -6.33 -4.80
C ASN A 334 5.98 -6.03 -3.61
N ALA A 335 6.34 -5.05 -2.78
CA ALA A 335 5.43 -4.44 -1.83
C ALA A 335 4.37 -3.64 -2.60
N GLY A 336 3.27 -4.31 -2.93
CA GLY A 336 2.12 -3.73 -3.66
C GLY A 336 1.40 -4.68 -4.63
N ASN A 337 1.74 -5.97 -4.70
CA ASN A 337 1.16 -6.90 -5.67
C ASN A 337 0.09 -7.81 -5.03
N ASP A 338 -1.18 -7.60 -5.36
CA ASP A 338 -2.32 -8.42 -4.91
C ASP A 338 -2.42 -9.80 -5.61
N ARG A 339 -1.50 -10.13 -6.53
CA ARG A 339 -1.50 -11.42 -7.23
C ARG A 339 -1.11 -12.57 -6.30
N LEU A 340 -1.70 -13.74 -6.51
CA LEU A 340 -1.33 -14.96 -5.79
C LEU A 340 0.01 -15.50 -6.29
N ARG A 341 0.79 -16.08 -5.39
CA ARG A 341 1.99 -16.86 -5.71
C ARG A 341 1.55 -18.28 -6.05
N LEU A 342 1.99 -18.81 -7.19
CA LEU A 342 1.51 -20.10 -7.70
C LEU A 342 2.65 -20.98 -8.23
N ILE A 343 2.71 -22.23 -7.77
CA ILE A 343 3.43 -23.32 -8.43
C ILE A 343 2.41 -24.27 -9.02
N ILE A 344 2.62 -24.69 -10.27
CA ILE A 344 1.91 -25.81 -10.87
C ILE A 344 2.82 -27.03 -11.00
N GLU A 345 2.27 -28.21 -10.75
CA GLU A 345 2.87 -29.50 -11.09
C GLU A 345 1.95 -30.23 -12.06
N THR A 346 2.51 -30.64 -13.21
CA THR A 346 1.78 -31.26 -14.33
C THR A 346 2.51 -32.51 -14.78
N ASP A 347 1.77 -33.56 -15.12
CA ASP A 347 2.32 -34.76 -15.73
C ASP A 347 2.19 -34.78 -17.25
N ALA A 348 2.22 -33.59 -17.87
CA ALA A 348 2.32 -33.36 -19.31
C ALA A 348 3.20 -34.39 -20.04
N GLY A 349 2.71 -34.89 -21.17
CA GLY A 349 3.19 -36.12 -21.80
C GLY A 349 2.45 -37.37 -21.31
N GLY A 350 1.54 -37.24 -20.33
CA GLY A 350 0.54 -38.22 -19.93
C GLY A 350 -0.68 -38.17 -20.84
N ASP A 351 -1.87 -37.97 -20.29
CA ASP A 351 -3.04 -37.66 -21.13
C ASP A 351 -2.85 -36.26 -21.76
N PRO A 352 -3.23 -36.03 -23.02
CA PRO A 352 -3.00 -34.73 -23.65
C PRO A 352 -3.82 -33.56 -23.04
N ASP A 353 -4.68 -33.79 -22.04
CA ASP A 353 -5.42 -32.70 -21.38
C ASP A 353 -4.57 -31.79 -20.48
N ASP A 354 -3.41 -32.25 -20.00
CA ASP A 354 -2.42 -31.37 -19.38
C ASP A 354 -1.94 -30.29 -20.36
N GLU A 355 -1.71 -30.66 -21.62
CA GLU A 355 -1.26 -29.72 -22.67
C GLU A 355 -2.37 -28.74 -23.05
N GLN A 356 -3.62 -29.22 -23.10
CA GLN A 356 -4.79 -28.36 -23.26
C GLN A 356 -4.90 -27.34 -22.12
N SER A 357 -4.74 -27.81 -20.88
CA SER A 357 -4.77 -27.00 -19.67
C SER A 357 -3.59 -26.03 -19.61
N LEU A 358 -2.39 -26.40 -20.08
CA LEU A 358 -1.22 -25.51 -20.18
C LEU A 358 -1.46 -24.37 -21.17
N VAL A 359 -2.09 -24.63 -22.32
CA VAL A 359 -2.45 -23.57 -23.27
C VAL A 359 -3.32 -22.52 -22.57
N ARG A 360 -4.36 -22.95 -21.85
CA ARG A 360 -5.21 -22.02 -21.10
C ARG A 360 -4.44 -21.36 -19.95
N PHE A 361 -3.71 -22.11 -19.13
CA PHE A 361 -2.92 -21.56 -18.02
C PHE A 361 -1.99 -20.43 -18.45
N LEU A 362 -1.25 -20.62 -19.54
CA LEU A 362 -0.31 -19.61 -20.07
C LEU A 362 -1.04 -18.34 -20.56
N LEU A 363 -2.28 -18.47 -21.04
CA LEU A 363 -3.12 -17.32 -21.40
C LEU A 363 -3.64 -16.55 -20.19
N TYR A 364 -3.54 -17.10 -18.98
CA TYR A 364 -3.90 -16.43 -17.71
C TYR A 364 -2.66 -16.11 -16.85
N ALA A 365 -1.45 -16.28 -17.38
CA ALA A 365 -0.21 -16.07 -16.64
C ALA A 365 -0.04 -14.64 -16.07
N ASN A 366 -0.78 -13.65 -16.60
CA ASN A 366 -0.83 -12.29 -16.06
C ASN A 366 -1.49 -12.19 -14.67
N GLU A 367 -2.34 -13.16 -14.28
CA GLU A 367 -3.12 -13.12 -13.03
C GLU A 367 -2.34 -13.60 -11.80
N TRP A 368 -1.18 -14.26 -11.98
CA TRP A 368 -0.39 -14.85 -10.89
C TRP A 368 1.08 -14.47 -10.95
N ASP A 369 1.74 -14.48 -9.79
CA ASP A 369 3.19 -14.61 -9.72
C ASP A 369 3.54 -16.10 -9.79
N ILE A 370 3.83 -16.60 -11.00
CA ILE A 370 4.16 -18.01 -11.22
C ILE A 370 5.57 -18.28 -10.69
N GLU A 371 5.69 -19.05 -9.61
CA GLU A 371 6.96 -19.37 -8.96
C GLU A 371 7.57 -20.68 -9.44
N GLY A 372 6.79 -21.51 -10.14
CA GLY A 372 7.24 -22.79 -10.64
C GLY A 372 6.27 -23.42 -11.64
N ILE A 373 6.84 -24.03 -12.68
CA ILE A 373 6.15 -24.98 -13.56
C ILE A 373 6.94 -26.30 -13.50
N ILE A 374 6.40 -27.28 -12.79
CA ILE A 374 7.07 -28.56 -12.54
C ILE A 374 6.51 -29.59 -13.51
N ALA A 375 7.38 -30.12 -14.38
CA ALA A 375 7.02 -31.19 -15.29
C ALA A 375 7.36 -32.55 -14.68
N ASN A 376 6.34 -33.26 -14.20
CA ASN A 376 6.47 -34.45 -13.34
C ASN A 376 6.66 -35.78 -14.11
N ARG A 377 6.70 -35.74 -15.46
CA ARG A 377 6.84 -36.94 -16.30
C ARG A 377 8.13 -36.95 -17.11
N SER A 378 8.97 -37.97 -16.88
CA SER A 378 10.27 -38.12 -17.55
C SER A 378 10.20 -38.69 -18.97
N ALA A 379 9.12 -39.39 -19.30
CA ALA A 379 8.90 -39.99 -20.62
C ALA A 379 7.44 -39.87 -21.06
N THR A 380 7.21 -39.38 -22.29
CA THR A 380 5.89 -39.27 -22.92
C THR A 380 5.24 -40.65 -23.09
N ARG A 381 3.95 -40.78 -22.75
CA ARG A 381 3.20 -42.04 -22.78
C ARG A 381 2.70 -42.36 -24.20
N ARG A 382 3.51 -43.11 -24.96
CA ARG A 382 3.14 -43.58 -26.30
C ARG A 382 2.22 -44.82 -26.26
N PRO A 383 1.32 -45.01 -27.24
CA PRO A 383 0.95 -44.08 -28.31
C PRO A 383 -0.17 -43.09 -27.91
N GLU A 384 -0.60 -43.10 -26.64
CA GLU A 384 -1.73 -42.30 -26.15
C GLU A 384 -1.50 -40.79 -26.29
N ASN A 385 -0.28 -40.35 -25.96
CA ASN A 385 0.17 -38.99 -26.20
C ASN A 385 0.99 -38.94 -27.51
N GLU A 386 0.48 -38.17 -28.47
CA GLU A 386 1.06 -37.99 -29.81
C GLU A 386 1.98 -36.77 -29.91
N ASN A 387 2.24 -36.03 -28.82
CA ASN A 387 3.13 -34.87 -28.83
C ASN A 387 4.54 -35.28 -29.31
N PRO A 388 5.20 -34.58 -30.24
CA PRO A 388 6.49 -35.01 -30.77
C PRO A 388 7.63 -35.05 -29.74
N GLU A 389 7.50 -34.35 -28.61
CA GLU A 389 8.52 -34.33 -27.56
C GLU A 389 8.44 -35.58 -26.67
N ASP A 390 9.60 -36.05 -26.19
CA ASP A 390 9.71 -37.33 -25.47
C ASP A 390 9.65 -37.21 -23.94
N SER A 391 9.53 -36.00 -23.38
CA SER A 391 9.37 -35.78 -21.94
C SER A 391 8.45 -34.60 -21.62
N GLY A 392 7.84 -34.62 -20.43
CA GLY A 392 6.96 -33.53 -20.00
C GLY A 392 7.66 -32.17 -19.93
N LEU A 393 8.95 -32.14 -19.56
CA LEU A 393 9.73 -30.90 -19.52
C LEU A 393 9.91 -30.31 -20.92
N ALA A 394 10.18 -31.16 -21.92
CA ALA A 394 10.30 -30.73 -23.31
C ALA A 394 8.95 -30.23 -23.86
N ILE A 395 7.84 -30.91 -23.51
CA ILE A 395 6.48 -30.48 -23.87
C ILE A 395 6.15 -29.10 -23.29
N VAL A 396 6.37 -28.89 -21.98
CA VAL A 396 6.14 -27.60 -21.33
C VAL A 396 7.00 -26.50 -21.97
N ARG A 397 8.27 -26.77 -22.22
CA ARG A 397 9.19 -25.82 -22.88
C ARG A 397 8.75 -25.47 -24.30
N ARG A 398 8.25 -26.44 -25.07
CA ARG A 398 7.67 -26.22 -26.40
C ARG A 398 6.45 -25.30 -26.33
N LEU A 399 5.59 -25.46 -25.32
CA LEU A 399 4.45 -24.56 -25.08
C LEU A 399 4.91 -23.16 -24.65
N LEU A 400 5.98 -23.05 -23.84
CA LEU A 400 6.59 -21.76 -23.49
C LEU A 400 7.21 -21.06 -24.71
N ASP A 401 7.76 -21.79 -25.68
CA ASP A 401 8.21 -21.22 -26.95
C ASP A 401 7.04 -20.65 -27.77
N ALA A 402 5.90 -21.34 -27.79
CA ALA A 402 4.68 -20.82 -28.39
C ALA A 402 4.14 -19.59 -27.65
N TYR A 403 4.13 -19.61 -26.32
CA TYR A 403 3.78 -18.46 -25.49
C TYR A 403 4.71 -17.25 -25.76
N GLY A 404 6.02 -17.47 -25.86
CA GLY A 404 6.99 -16.42 -26.19
C GLY A 404 6.72 -15.73 -27.53
N ARG A 405 6.13 -16.45 -28.50
CA ARG A 405 5.66 -15.87 -29.77
C ARG A 405 4.37 -15.06 -29.63
N CYS A 406 3.54 -15.37 -28.64
CA CYS A 406 2.31 -14.63 -28.32
C CYS A 406 2.60 -13.39 -27.46
N HIS A 407 3.62 -13.45 -26.61
CA HIS A 407 3.95 -12.44 -25.60
C HIS A 407 4.00 -10.98 -26.13
N PRO A 408 4.61 -10.68 -27.30
CA PRO A 408 4.63 -9.31 -27.83
C PRO A 408 3.25 -8.70 -28.08
N ASN A 409 2.23 -9.52 -28.36
CA ASN A 409 0.85 -9.06 -28.45
C ASN A 409 0.18 -9.06 -27.08
N LEU A 410 0.31 -10.16 -26.30
CA LEU A 410 -0.29 -10.29 -24.97
C LEU A 410 0.03 -9.11 -24.05
N VAL A 411 1.30 -8.67 -24.01
CA VAL A 411 1.74 -7.55 -23.16
C VAL A 411 1.13 -6.19 -23.56
N ARG A 412 0.61 -6.08 -24.79
CA ARG A 412 -0.10 -4.88 -25.25
C ARG A 412 -1.54 -4.85 -24.73
N HIS A 413 -2.15 -6.01 -24.54
CA HIS A 413 -3.50 -6.16 -23.97
C HIS A 413 -3.46 -6.08 -22.44
N ASP A 414 -2.43 -6.66 -21.82
CA ASP A 414 -2.18 -6.53 -20.39
C ASP A 414 -0.66 -6.55 -20.08
N PRO A 415 -0.07 -5.46 -19.58
CA PRO A 415 1.38 -5.41 -19.33
C PRO A 415 1.86 -6.38 -18.23
N ARG A 416 0.95 -7.04 -17.50
CA ARG A 416 1.29 -7.95 -16.39
C ARG A 416 1.70 -9.35 -16.83
N TYR A 417 1.58 -9.71 -18.11
CA TYR A 417 2.05 -11.00 -18.62
C TYR A 417 3.57 -11.17 -18.39
N PRO A 418 4.03 -12.28 -17.79
CA PRO A 418 5.45 -12.53 -17.60
C PRO A 418 6.13 -12.89 -18.93
N THR A 419 7.41 -12.56 -19.08
CA THR A 419 8.17 -12.98 -20.26
C THR A 419 8.35 -14.49 -20.28
N LYS A 420 8.59 -15.05 -21.47
CA LYS A 420 8.94 -16.47 -21.62
C LYS A 420 10.15 -16.82 -20.76
N GLU A 421 11.16 -15.95 -20.71
CA GLU A 421 12.42 -16.18 -20.02
C GLU A 421 12.21 -16.34 -18.51
N VAL A 422 11.33 -15.53 -17.91
CA VAL A 422 10.96 -15.66 -16.49
C VAL A 422 10.27 -16.99 -16.22
N LEU A 423 9.31 -17.40 -17.06
CA LEU A 423 8.63 -18.70 -16.90
C LEU A 423 9.59 -19.87 -17.13
N TRP A 424 10.46 -19.77 -18.13
CA TRP A 424 11.44 -20.79 -18.48
C TRP A 424 12.44 -21.04 -17.35
N GLN A 425 12.94 -19.99 -16.71
CA GLN A 425 13.84 -20.09 -15.56
C GLN A 425 13.18 -20.79 -14.36
N ARG A 426 11.86 -20.71 -14.24
CA ARG A 426 11.05 -21.35 -13.18
C ARG A 426 10.46 -22.69 -13.62
N THR A 427 10.87 -23.21 -14.78
CA THR A 427 10.37 -24.48 -15.31
C THR A 427 11.42 -25.58 -15.13
N VAL A 428 11.10 -26.56 -14.29
CA VAL A 428 12.04 -27.60 -13.84
C VAL A 428 11.49 -29.02 -14.01
N PRO A 429 12.36 -30.04 -14.19
CA PRO A 429 11.95 -31.43 -14.13
C PRO A 429 11.53 -31.82 -12.70
N GLY A 430 10.37 -32.48 -12.59
CA GLY A 430 9.84 -33.05 -11.35
C GLY A 430 10.15 -34.54 -11.16
N TYR A 431 11.24 -35.06 -11.76
CA TYR A 431 11.47 -36.51 -11.83
C TYR A 431 12.01 -37.09 -10.52
N ASN A 432 11.77 -38.38 -10.27
CA ASN A 432 12.35 -39.09 -9.11
C ASN A 432 13.88 -39.11 -9.09
N SER A 433 14.54 -38.87 -10.23
CA SER A 433 16.00 -38.87 -10.37
C SER A 433 16.67 -37.52 -10.11
N THR A 434 15.91 -36.47 -9.79
CA THR A 434 16.42 -35.11 -9.53
C THR A 434 15.64 -34.43 -8.42
N ASP A 435 16.28 -33.53 -7.68
CA ASP A 435 15.65 -32.72 -6.62
C ASP A 435 15.36 -31.28 -7.06
N GLU A 436 15.49 -30.94 -8.35
CA GLU A 436 15.25 -29.57 -8.84
C GLU A 436 13.88 -29.01 -8.44
N ALA A 437 12.81 -29.78 -8.63
CA ALA A 437 11.47 -29.40 -8.21
C ALA A 437 11.32 -29.27 -6.68
N VAL A 438 11.90 -30.21 -5.92
CA VAL A 438 11.90 -30.17 -4.44
C VAL A 438 12.61 -28.92 -3.95
N ASN A 439 13.78 -28.60 -4.51
CA ASN A 439 14.56 -27.42 -4.18
C ASN A 439 13.80 -26.13 -4.55
N LEU A 440 13.13 -26.10 -5.70
CA LEU A 440 12.31 -24.97 -6.14
C LEU A 440 11.12 -24.73 -5.18
N ILE A 441 10.39 -25.78 -4.79
CA ILE A 441 9.27 -25.67 -3.83
C ILE A 441 9.76 -25.16 -2.48
N ILE A 442 10.85 -25.75 -1.95
CA ILE A 442 11.39 -25.32 -0.66
C ILE A 442 11.84 -23.86 -0.71
N ALA A 443 12.52 -23.45 -1.79
CA ALA A 443 12.95 -22.07 -2.00
C ALA A 443 11.78 -21.08 -2.01
N ALA A 444 10.73 -21.41 -2.78
CA ALA A 444 9.54 -20.60 -2.90
C ALA A 444 8.88 -20.41 -1.52
N VAL A 445 8.65 -21.48 -0.77
CA VAL A 445 8.02 -21.40 0.56
C VAL A 445 8.89 -20.63 1.56
N ASP A 446 10.22 -20.79 1.51
CA ASP A 446 11.13 -20.15 2.46
C ASP A 446 11.39 -18.67 2.18
N THR A 447 11.00 -18.17 1.00
CA THR A 447 11.12 -16.75 0.68
C THR A 447 10.38 -15.88 1.71
N ASP A 448 10.95 -14.72 2.04
CA ASP A 448 10.38 -13.73 2.99
C ASP A 448 9.17 -12.95 2.42
N ASP A 449 8.51 -13.51 1.41
CA ASP A 449 7.24 -12.99 0.91
C ASP A 449 6.11 -13.41 1.87
N PRO A 450 5.37 -12.46 2.46
CA PRO A 450 4.32 -12.75 3.43
C PRO A 450 3.09 -13.41 2.79
N ARG A 451 2.94 -13.36 1.46
CA ARG A 451 1.83 -14.01 0.76
C ARG A 451 2.03 -15.53 0.78
N PRO A 452 0.95 -16.29 0.97
CA PRO A 452 1.03 -17.74 0.91
C PRO A 452 1.32 -18.23 -0.50
N LEU A 453 1.93 -19.41 -0.57
CA LEU A 453 2.20 -20.10 -1.83
C LEU A 453 1.07 -21.08 -2.12
N TRP A 454 0.40 -20.90 -3.25
CA TRP A 454 -0.52 -21.89 -3.79
C TRP A 454 0.25 -22.95 -4.57
N TYR A 455 -0.05 -24.21 -4.27
CA TYR A 455 0.45 -25.35 -5.02
C TYR A 455 -0.72 -26.04 -5.70
N SER A 456 -0.63 -26.16 -7.02
CA SER A 456 -1.64 -26.74 -7.88
C SER A 456 -1.07 -27.97 -8.57
N ASP A 457 -1.54 -29.14 -8.17
CA ASP A 457 -1.15 -30.42 -8.80
C ASP A 457 -2.28 -30.89 -9.70
N TRP A 458 -1.94 -31.01 -10.97
CA TRP A 458 -2.86 -31.32 -12.07
C TRP A 458 -3.06 -32.82 -12.19
N GLY A 459 -2.11 -33.61 -11.73
CA GLY A 459 -2.13 -35.02 -12.04
C GLY A 459 -0.78 -35.67 -11.79
N THR A 460 -0.87 -36.89 -11.28
CA THR A 460 0.20 -37.87 -11.17
C THR A 460 -0.48 -39.21 -11.35
N ASP A 461 -0.37 -39.76 -12.55
CA ASP A 461 -0.89 -41.09 -12.86
C ASP A 461 0.25 -42.11 -13.10
N ARG A 462 -0.06 -43.24 -13.75
CA ARG A 462 0.94 -44.25 -14.09
C ARG A 462 2.03 -43.67 -15.00
N GLY A 463 3.26 -43.66 -14.47
CA GLY A 463 4.46 -43.24 -15.18
C GLY A 463 4.91 -41.82 -14.86
N ALA A 464 4.16 -41.07 -14.05
CA ALA A 464 4.63 -39.84 -13.42
C ALA A 464 5.51 -40.15 -12.19
N ALA A 465 6.37 -39.21 -11.80
CA ALA A 465 7.19 -39.33 -10.60
C ALA A 465 6.37 -39.04 -9.33
N THR A 466 6.96 -39.34 -8.17
CA THR A 466 6.32 -39.05 -6.88
C THR A 466 6.13 -37.54 -6.76
N ASN A 467 4.92 -37.11 -6.36
CA ASN A 467 4.58 -35.69 -6.22
C ASN A 467 5.67 -34.90 -5.47
N ASN A 468 6.13 -33.80 -6.07
CA ASN A 468 7.33 -33.13 -5.56
C ASN A 468 7.06 -32.29 -4.30
N LEU A 469 5.83 -31.83 -4.07
CA LEU A 469 5.48 -31.22 -2.78
C LEU A 469 5.51 -32.26 -1.66
N LYS A 470 5.04 -33.49 -1.90
CA LYS A 470 5.20 -34.57 -0.91
C LYS A 470 6.67 -34.80 -0.57
N ARG A 471 7.54 -34.94 -1.59
CA ARG A 471 8.99 -35.10 -1.40
C ARG A 471 9.61 -33.92 -0.64
N ALA A 472 9.17 -32.69 -0.91
CA ALA A 472 9.61 -31.50 -0.17
C ALA A 472 9.16 -31.51 1.29
N LEU A 473 7.92 -31.93 1.57
CA LEU A 473 7.39 -32.04 2.93
C LEU A 473 8.11 -33.13 3.73
N ASP A 474 8.36 -34.30 3.14
CA ASP A 474 9.16 -35.38 3.74
C ASP A 474 10.56 -34.86 4.12
N ARG A 475 11.22 -34.18 3.19
CA ARG A 475 12.56 -33.61 3.39
C ARG A 475 12.60 -32.56 4.49
N VAL A 476 11.66 -31.61 4.47
CA VAL A 476 11.59 -30.54 5.48
C VAL A 476 11.30 -31.13 6.87
N LEU A 477 10.40 -32.11 6.97
CA LEU A 477 10.11 -32.78 8.24
C LEU A 477 11.35 -33.49 8.79
N HIS A 478 12.10 -34.17 7.91
CA HIS A 478 13.33 -34.85 8.29
C HIS A 478 14.46 -33.88 8.69
N GLU A 479 14.70 -32.82 7.91
CA GLU A 479 15.84 -31.92 8.09
C GLU A 479 15.62 -30.81 9.12
N ARG A 480 14.37 -30.32 9.28
CA ARG A 480 14.05 -29.15 10.13
C ARG A 480 13.23 -29.50 11.36
N GLY A 481 12.88 -30.77 11.52
CA GLY A 481 12.03 -31.25 12.61
C GLY A 481 10.59 -30.70 12.58
N PRO A 482 9.78 -31.05 13.59
CA PRO A 482 8.35 -30.72 13.62
C PRO A 482 8.04 -29.22 13.58
N GLU A 483 8.81 -28.40 14.30
CA GLU A 483 8.59 -26.94 14.33
C GLU A 483 8.92 -26.27 12.99
N GLY A 484 10.06 -26.64 12.38
CA GLY A 484 10.43 -26.14 11.06
C GLY A 484 9.44 -26.58 9.98
N TYR A 485 8.95 -27.81 10.06
CA TYR A 485 7.87 -28.32 9.20
C TYR A 485 6.55 -27.56 9.40
N ALA A 486 6.13 -27.30 10.63
CA ALA A 486 4.91 -26.54 10.91
C ALA A 486 5.00 -25.12 10.33
N LYS A 487 6.16 -24.45 10.50
CA LYS A 487 6.41 -23.13 9.92
C LYS A 487 6.36 -23.17 8.39
N PHE A 488 7.01 -24.16 7.77
CA PHE A 488 7.01 -24.36 6.33
C PHE A 488 5.59 -24.59 5.78
N LYS A 489 4.87 -25.56 6.36
CA LYS A 489 3.54 -25.97 5.90
C LYS A 489 2.47 -24.89 6.10
N SER A 490 2.59 -24.05 7.12
CA SER A 490 1.62 -22.96 7.36
C SER A 490 1.57 -21.89 6.25
N LYS A 491 2.63 -21.79 5.43
CA LYS A 491 2.69 -20.89 4.27
C LYS A 491 2.03 -21.47 3.01
N LEU A 492 1.65 -22.74 3.00
CA LEU A 492 1.12 -23.44 1.83
C LEU A 492 -0.41 -23.45 1.79
N ARG A 493 -0.96 -23.36 0.58
CA ARG A 493 -2.37 -23.61 0.24
C ARG A 493 -2.43 -24.52 -0.98
N LEU A 494 -3.42 -25.41 -1.04
CA LEU A 494 -3.49 -26.43 -2.08
C LEU A 494 -4.74 -26.30 -2.94
N SER A 495 -4.58 -26.50 -4.25
CA SER A 495 -5.66 -26.74 -5.20
C SER A 495 -5.30 -27.95 -6.07
N SER A 496 -5.63 -29.14 -5.57
CA SER A 496 -5.16 -30.41 -6.13
C SER A 496 -5.99 -31.57 -5.61
N TYR A 497 -5.89 -32.74 -6.23
CA TYR A 497 -6.31 -33.98 -5.57
C TYR A 497 -5.28 -34.44 -4.51
N ASN A 498 -5.63 -35.44 -3.71
CA ASN A 498 -4.74 -35.90 -2.64
C ASN A 498 -3.58 -36.78 -3.17
N GLN A 499 -2.34 -36.30 -3.03
CA GLN A 499 -1.10 -37.03 -3.31
C GLN A 499 -0.05 -36.90 -2.20
N PHE A 500 -0.44 -36.48 -1.00
CA PHE A 500 0.50 -36.09 0.05
C PHE A 500 0.47 -37.02 1.28
N ASP A 501 -0.17 -38.20 1.16
CA ASP A 501 -0.21 -39.25 2.19
C ASP A 501 -0.49 -38.72 3.62
N GLU A 502 0.33 -39.13 4.59
CA GLU A 502 0.25 -38.77 6.00
C GLU A 502 0.30 -37.25 6.24
N HIS A 503 0.85 -36.45 5.32
CA HIS A 503 0.83 -34.99 5.43
C HIS A 503 -0.59 -34.41 5.33
N THR A 504 -1.55 -35.09 4.69
CA THR A 504 -2.96 -34.65 4.74
C THR A 504 -3.73 -35.27 5.90
N THR A 505 -3.41 -36.52 6.24
CA THR A 505 -4.23 -37.34 7.14
C THR A 505 -3.82 -37.23 8.61
N SER A 506 -2.56 -37.47 8.96
CA SER A 506 -2.12 -37.71 10.35
C SER A 506 -1.04 -36.76 10.88
N ILE A 507 -0.25 -36.11 10.02
CA ILE A 507 0.86 -35.24 10.44
C ILE A 507 0.38 -33.79 10.62
N GLU A 508 0.48 -33.29 11.86
CA GLU A 508 0.15 -31.92 12.25
C GLU A 508 1.25 -30.90 11.90
N PRO A 509 0.91 -29.62 11.63
CA PRO A 509 -0.44 -29.08 11.48
C PRO A 509 -1.09 -29.48 10.14
N PRO A 510 -2.42 -29.40 9.96
CA PRO A 510 -3.06 -29.53 8.65
C PRO A 510 -2.59 -28.41 7.69
N PHE A 511 -2.82 -28.57 6.39
CA PHE A 511 -2.70 -27.43 5.47
C PHE A 511 -3.70 -26.35 5.86
N ALA A 512 -3.32 -25.08 5.70
CA ALA A 512 -4.18 -23.95 6.05
C ALA A 512 -5.51 -23.98 5.28
N ILE A 513 -5.43 -24.31 3.98
CA ILE A 513 -6.56 -24.57 3.08
C ILE A 513 -6.11 -25.62 2.06
N TRP A 514 -6.97 -26.59 1.77
CA TRP A 514 -6.81 -27.50 0.64
C TRP A 514 -8.14 -27.69 -0.09
N ILE A 515 -8.12 -27.46 -1.41
CA ILE A 515 -9.25 -27.65 -2.30
C ILE A 515 -8.99 -28.89 -3.16
N ASP A 516 -9.77 -29.94 -2.92
CA ASP A 516 -9.83 -31.10 -3.81
C ASP A 516 -10.78 -30.82 -4.96
N THR A 517 -10.20 -30.45 -6.11
CA THR A 517 -10.94 -30.12 -7.32
C THR A 517 -11.40 -31.35 -8.11
N PHE A 518 -11.08 -32.57 -7.66
CA PHE A 518 -11.43 -33.81 -8.35
C PHE A 518 -12.55 -34.57 -7.62
N GLN A 519 -12.54 -34.52 -6.30
CA GLN A 519 -13.46 -35.25 -5.42
C GLN A 519 -14.64 -34.38 -4.95
N PRO A 520 -15.70 -34.99 -4.39
CA PRO A 520 -16.03 -36.42 -4.48
C PRO A 520 -16.67 -36.76 -5.84
N PRO A 521 -16.73 -38.05 -6.24
CA PRO A 521 -17.60 -38.44 -7.32
C PRO A 521 -19.06 -38.22 -6.90
N VAL A 522 -19.82 -37.53 -7.73
CA VAL A 522 -21.29 -37.46 -7.63
C VAL A 522 -21.84 -38.07 -8.91
N GLU A 523 -22.81 -38.97 -8.77
CA GLU A 523 -23.38 -39.74 -9.89
C GLU A 523 -22.32 -40.50 -10.72
N GLY A 524 -21.31 -41.06 -10.04
CA GLY A 524 -20.23 -41.81 -10.68
C GLY A 524 -19.24 -40.94 -11.49
N LYS A 525 -19.32 -39.60 -11.38
CA LYS A 525 -18.44 -38.66 -12.08
C LYS A 525 -17.69 -37.77 -11.08
N ARG A 526 -16.36 -37.79 -11.16
CA ARG A 526 -15.47 -36.79 -10.56
C ARG A 526 -15.73 -35.41 -11.15
N TRP A 527 -15.32 -34.35 -10.46
CA TRP A 527 -15.71 -33.00 -10.83
C TRP A 527 -15.15 -32.57 -12.20
N TYR A 528 -13.87 -32.85 -12.48
CA TYR A 528 -13.29 -32.53 -13.79
C TYR A 528 -13.98 -33.23 -14.97
N HIS A 529 -14.59 -34.42 -14.79
CA HIS A 529 -15.36 -35.08 -15.85
C HIS A 529 -16.55 -34.23 -16.33
N ARG A 530 -17.00 -33.28 -15.51
CA ARG A 530 -18.11 -32.38 -15.85
C ARG A 530 -17.63 -31.13 -16.59
N PHE A 531 -16.37 -30.74 -16.48
CA PHE A 531 -15.87 -29.49 -17.07
C PHE A 531 -16.14 -29.43 -18.58
N SER A 532 -15.56 -30.36 -19.34
CA SER A 532 -15.73 -30.43 -20.80
C SER A 532 -17.22 -30.47 -21.20
N ALA A 533 -18.04 -31.26 -20.51
CA ALA A 533 -19.48 -31.36 -20.81
C ALA A 533 -20.22 -30.02 -20.62
N LEU A 534 -19.81 -29.21 -19.63
CA LEU A 534 -20.42 -27.92 -19.32
C LEU A 534 -19.89 -26.78 -20.18
N THR A 535 -18.65 -26.88 -20.68
CA THR A 535 -17.98 -25.75 -21.33
C THR A 535 -17.75 -25.92 -22.83
N ALA A 536 -17.81 -27.14 -23.38
CA ALA A 536 -17.46 -27.41 -24.78
C ALA A 536 -18.28 -26.64 -25.83
N LYS A 537 -19.48 -26.17 -25.47
CA LYS A 537 -20.37 -25.38 -26.36
C LYS A 537 -20.95 -24.13 -25.71
N ALA A 538 -20.51 -23.80 -24.49
CA ALA A 538 -21.06 -22.68 -23.74
C ALA A 538 -20.77 -21.35 -24.46
N GLY A 539 -21.75 -20.43 -24.49
CA GLY A 539 -21.59 -19.16 -25.20
C GLY A 539 -21.35 -19.28 -26.72
N GLY A 540 -21.67 -20.44 -27.32
CA GLY A 540 -21.37 -20.74 -28.72
C GLY A 540 -19.89 -21.01 -29.00
N PHE A 541 -19.14 -21.42 -27.99
CA PHE A 541 -17.75 -21.87 -28.12
C PHE A 541 -17.65 -23.04 -29.11
N ASP A 542 -16.62 -22.99 -29.95
CA ASP A 542 -16.29 -24.04 -30.91
C ASP A 542 -14.77 -24.24 -30.92
N LEU A 543 -14.32 -25.41 -30.49
CA LEU A 543 -12.89 -25.71 -30.32
C LEU A 543 -12.08 -25.51 -31.61
N VAL A 544 -12.63 -25.92 -32.75
CA VAL A 544 -11.92 -25.86 -34.03
C VAL A 544 -11.77 -24.40 -34.48
N ARG A 545 -12.85 -23.63 -34.47
CA ARG A 545 -12.84 -22.22 -34.86
C ARG A 545 -12.02 -21.40 -33.87
N ASP A 546 -12.31 -21.53 -32.58
CA ASP A 546 -11.83 -20.59 -31.57
C ASP A 546 -10.40 -20.88 -31.13
N VAL A 547 -10.02 -22.16 -31.00
CA VAL A 547 -8.69 -22.56 -30.52
C VAL A 547 -7.78 -22.93 -31.69
N LEU A 548 -8.16 -23.92 -32.49
CA LEU A 548 -7.25 -24.49 -33.49
C LEU A 548 -7.03 -23.55 -34.69
N THR A 549 -8.06 -22.81 -35.10
CA THR A 549 -7.99 -21.90 -36.25
C THR A 549 -7.53 -20.50 -35.82
N ASN A 550 -8.10 -19.95 -34.74
CA ASN A 550 -7.89 -18.56 -34.33
C ASN A 550 -6.92 -18.37 -33.15
N GLY A 551 -6.48 -19.44 -32.48
CA GLY A 551 -5.70 -19.37 -31.23
C GLY A 551 -4.20 -19.13 -31.37
N GLY A 552 -3.72 -18.88 -32.59
CA GLY A 552 -2.32 -18.51 -32.85
C GLY A 552 -1.30 -19.61 -32.47
N PRO A 553 -0.06 -19.22 -32.13
CA PRO A 553 1.02 -20.17 -31.81
C PRO A 553 0.69 -21.16 -30.69
N LEU A 554 -0.03 -20.72 -29.66
CA LEU A 554 -0.46 -21.59 -28.56
C LEU A 554 -1.62 -22.51 -28.96
N GLY A 555 -2.64 -21.97 -29.64
CA GLY A 555 -3.76 -22.77 -30.14
C GLY A 555 -3.34 -23.87 -31.12
N ALA A 556 -2.28 -23.62 -31.92
CA ALA A 556 -1.71 -24.62 -32.82
C ALA A 556 -1.04 -25.80 -32.12
N LEU A 557 -0.71 -25.68 -30.82
CA LEU A 557 -0.17 -26.75 -29.99
C LEU A 557 -1.23 -27.40 -29.10
N TYR A 558 -2.50 -27.03 -29.23
CA TYR A 558 -3.59 -27.62 -28.47
C TYR A 558 -3.95 -29.00 -29.05
N PRO A 559 -3.73 -30.11 -28.31
CA PRO A 559 -3.96 -31.45 -28.86
C PRO A 559 -5.45 -31.80 -28.93
N THR A 560 -5.83 -32.65 -29.88
CA THR A 560 -7.21 -33.12 -30.09
C THR A 560 -7.40 -34.62 -29.88
N ASN A 561 -6.31 -35.35 -29.60
CA ASN A 561 -6.27 -36.81 -29.39
C ASN A 561 -6.60 -37.21 -27.94
N THR A 562 -7.42 -36.42 -27.24
CA THR A 562 -7.96 -36.76 -25.92
C THR A 562 -9.23 -37.60 -26.05
N GLY A 563 -9.51 -38.49 -25.09
CA GLY A 563 -10.73 -39.33 -25.09
C GLY A 563 -12.05 -38.54 -25.08
N LEU A 564 -12.00 -37.25 -24.78
CA LEU A 564 -13.07 -36.26 -24.94
C LEU A 564 -12.52 -35.04 -25.69
N TRP A 565 -13.25 -34.48 -26.64
CA TRP A 565 -12.86 -33.24 -27.31
C TRP A 565 -12.88 -32.05 -26.34
N GLY A 566 -11.75 -31.35 -26.19
CA GLY A 566 -11.61 -30.26 -25.22
C GLY A 566 -11.80 -30.75 -23.79
N LYS A 567 -10.99 -31.73 -23.38
CA LYS A 567 -11.10 -32.41 -22.08
C LYS A 567 -10.72 -31.47 -20.94
N GLU A 568 -9.56 -30.81 -21.06
CA GLU A 568 -9.04 -29.80 -20.10
C GLU A 568 -9.22 -30.24 -18.63
N GLY A 569 -8.86 -31.49 -18.31
CA GLY A 569 -9.19 -32.11 -17.04
C GLY A 569 -8.61 -31.40 -15.81
N ASP A 570 -7.53 -30.66 -15.99
CA ASP A 570 -6.79 -30.07 -14.88
C ASP A 570 -7.04 -28.58 -14.75
N THR A 571 -7.75 -27.99 -15.72
CA THR A 571 -8.02 -26.55 -15.77
C THR A 571 -8.73 -26.04 -14.51
N MET A 572 -9.47 -26.89 -13.79
CA MET A 572 -10.20 -26.54 -12.56
C MET A 572 -9.28 -26.22 -11.40
N THR A 573 -8.10 -26.82 -11.39
CA THR A 573 -7.11 -26.63 -10.34
C THR A 573 -6.64 -25.17 -10.28
N PHE A 574 -6.46 -24.51 -11.43
CA PHE A 574 -6.06 -23.10 -11.49
C PHE A 574 -7.21 -22.13 -11.77
N LEU A 575 -8.30 -22.52 -12.44
CA LEU A 575 -9.45 -21.62 -12.62
C LEU A 575 -10.10 -21.21 -11.30
N TYR A 576 -9.99 -22.05 -10.27
CA TYR A 576 -10.39 -21.70 -8.90
C TYR A 576 -9.65 -20.45 -8.38
N LEU A 577 -8.41 -20.26 -8.83
CA LEU A 577 -7.50 -19.19 -8.41
C LEU A 577 -7.55 -17.95 -9.30
N VAL A 578 -8.32 -17.95 -10.39
CA VAL A 578 -8.49 -16.76 -11.24
C VAL A 578 -9.31 -15.73 -10.47
N PRO A 579 -8.81 -14.51 -10.23
CA PRO A 579 -9.56 -13.49 -9.53
C PRO A 579 -10.56 -12.87 -10.51
N THR A 580 -11.83 -13.26 -10.41
CA THR A 580 -12.89 -12.77 -11.31
C THR A 580 -13.62 -11.53 -10.77
N GLY A 581 -13.40 -11.19 -9.48
CA GLY A 581 -14.23 -10.23 -8.73
C GLY A 581 -15.46 -10.86 -8.07
N MET A 582 -15.76 -12.12 -8.41
CA MET A 582 -16.82 -12.92 -7.77
C MET A 582 -16.29 -13.82 -6.65
N ASN A 583 -15.04 -14.31 -6.75
CA ASN A 583 -14.47 -15.33 -5.87
C ASN A 583 -13.36 -14.77 -4.97
N ASP A 584 -13.21 -15.37 -3.78
CA ASP A 584 -12.01 -15.28 -2.94
C ASP A 584 -11.49 -16.71 -2.73
N PRO A 585 -10.27 -17.03 -3.19
CA PRO A 585 -9.70 -18.36 -3.03
C PRO A 585 -9.52 -18.84 -1.58
N ASN A 586 -9.62 -17.94 -0.59
CA ASN A 586 -9.64 -18.31 0.83
C ASN A 586 -11.05 -18.65 1.36
N GLU A 587 -12.09 -18.48 0.53
CA GLU A 587 -13.50 -18.70 0.86
C GLU A 587 -14.14 -19.71 -0.12
N PRO A 588 -13.83 -21.02 -0.03
CA PRO A 588 -14.18 -21.99 -1.08
C PRO A 588 -15.68 -22.23 -1.23
N LEU A 589 -16.43 -21.94 -0.17
CA LEU A 589 -17.89 -22.00 -0.11
C LEU A 589 -18.56 -20.90 -0.95
N TRP A 590 -17.81 -19.91 -1.45
CA TRP A 590 -18.36 -18.76 -2.16
C TRP A 590 -18.55 -19.00 -3.65
N GLY A 591 -17.87 -20.01 -4.21
CA GLY A 591 -17.96 -20.32 -5.64
C GLY A 591 -17.01 -19.49 -6.50
N SER A 592 -16.65 -20.06 -7.63
CA SER A 592 -15.71 -19.54 -8.63
C SER A 592 -16.10 -20.04 -10.03
N TRP A 593 -15.36 -19.65 -11.07
CA TRP A 593 -15.49 -20.28 -12.39
C TRP A 593 -15.14 -21.78 -12.40
N ALA A 594 -14.49 -22.31 -11.37
CA ALA A 594 -14.24 -23.74 -11.22
C ALA A 594 -15.34 -24.48 -10.43
N GLY A 595 -16.39 -23.78 -9.97
CA GLY A 595 -17.42 -24.34 -9.10
C GLY A 595 -17.32 -23.89 -7.65
N ARG A 596 -18.08 -24.55 -6.76
CA ARG A 596 -18.21 -24.23 -5.34
C ARG A 596 -17.84 -25.45 -4.49
N TYR A 597 -17.06 -25.23 -3.43
CA TYR A 597 -16.42 -26.29 -2.67
C TYR A 597 -16.83 -26.22 -1.19
N GLY A 598 -17.39 -27.31 -0.68
CA GLY A 598 -17.79 -27.44 0.72
C GLY A 598 -16.76 -28.20 1.52
N LEU A 599 -16.89 -28.18 2.85
CA LEU A 599 -15.99 -28.92 3.73
C LEU A 599 -16.00 -30.41 3.38
N ASN A 600 -14.82 -31.01 3.41
CA ASN A 600 -14.63 -32.44 3.24
C ASN A 600 -14.91 -33.14 4.57
N GLU A 601 -16.06 -33.80 4.64
CA GLU A 601 -16.54 -34.47 5.83
C GLU A 601 -15.63 -35.65 6.27
N SER A 602 -14.76 -36.13 5.38
CA SER A 602 -13.74 -37.16 5.69
C SER A 602 -12.60 -36.64 6.57
N PHE A 603 -12.45 -35.32 6.70
CA PHE A 603 -11.39 -34.66 7.46
C PHE A 603 -11.97 -33.66 8.47
N PRO A 604 -12.70 -34.13 9.50
CA PRO A 604 -13.39 -33.26 10.44
C PRO A 604 -12.41 -32.32 11.15
N GLY A 605 -12.79 -31.05 11.29
CA GLY A 605 -11.97 -30.01 11.91
C GLY A 605 -10.83 -29.45 11.03
N LYS A 606 -10.58 -30.02 9.83
CA LYS A 606 -9.61 -29.50 8.87
C LYS A 606 -10.29 -28.61 7.84
N ARG A 607 -9.63 -27.53 7.42
CA ARG A 607 -10.10 -26.63 6.34
C ARG A 607 -9.83 -27.23 4.96
N TYR A 608 -10.30 -28.46 4.75
CA TYR A 608 -10.20 -29.18 3.50
C TYR A 608 -11.55 -29.19 2.82
N TYR A 609 -11.58 -28.96 1.52
CA TYR A 609 -12.80 -28.71 0.77
C TYR A 609 -12.83 -29.57 -0.49
N TRP A 610 -14.03 -29.85 -0.99
CA TRP A 610 -14.24 -30.64 -2.19
C TRP A 610 -15.56 -30.28 -2.88
N ALA A 611 -15.72 -30.66 -4.15
CA ALA A 611 -16.83 -30.24 -5.02
C ALA A 611 -18.13 -31.01 -4.69
N ASN A 612 -18.65 -30.84 -3.48
CA ASN A 612 -19.88 -31.47 -2.97
C ASN A 612 -21.09 -30.52 -2.92
N GLN A 613 -20.93 -29.26 -3.33
CA GLN A 613 -21.98 -28.24 -3.23
C GLN A 613 -22.93 -28.26 -4.44
N THR A 614 -24.14 -27.73 -4.25
CA THR A 614 -25.16 -27.62 -5.30
C THR A 614 -25.71 -26.20 -5.36
N ASP A 615 -26.03 -25.74 -6.56
CA ASP A 615 -26.62 -24.42 -6.79
C ASP A 615 -27.94 -24.54 -7.54
N THR A 616 -28.87 -23.64 -7.25
CA THR A 616 -30.13 -23.49 -7.95
C THR A 616 -29.96 -22.48 -9.07
N TRP A 617 -30.11 -22.95 -10.31
CA TRP A 617 -30.00 -22.11 -11.49
C TRP A 617 -30.91 -22.64 -12.60
N ASN A 618 -31.58 -21.71 -13.30
CA ASN A 618 -32.54 -22.02 -14.38
C ASN A 618 -33.57 -23.12 -14.02
N GLY A 619 -34.10 -23.07 -12.79
CA GLY A 619 -35.15 -23.98 -12.34
C GLY A 619 -34.69 -25.38 -11.93
N THR A 620 -33.38 -25.64 -11.87
CA THR A 620 -32.81 -26.91 -11.38
C THR A 620 -31.85 -26.65 -10.22
N THR A 621 -31.70 -27.61 -9.30
CA THR A 621 -30.70 -27.56 -8.24
C THR A 621 -29.75 -28.73 -8.42
N HIS A 622 -28.50 -28.45 -8.76
CA HIS A 622 -27.52 -29.48 -9.11
C HIS A 622 -26.08 -28.99 -8.89
N ARG A 623 -25.14 -29.92 -8.71
CA ARG A 623 -23.71 -29.59 -8.56
C ARG A 623 -23.16 -28.83 -9.76
N ASP A 624 -23.49 -29.28 -10.96
CA ASP A 624 -23.06 -28.67 -12.22
C ASP A 624 -23.42 -27.18 -12.32
N ASN A 625 -24.50 -26.74 -11.70
CA ASN A 625 -24.92 -25.33 -11.73
C ASN A 625 -23.92 -24.40 -11.05
N THR A 626 -23.03 -24.92 -10.20
CA THR A 626 -21.94 -24.15 -9.58
C THR A 626 -20.92 -23.64 -10.63
N LEU A 627 -20.85 -24.27 -11.81
CA LEU A 627 -20.00 -23.86 -12.93
C LEU A 627 -20.81 -23.48 -14.17
N ALA A 628 -21.86 -24.24 -14.52
CA ALA A 628 -22.61 -24.10 -15.76
C ALA A 628 -23.12 -22.67 -15.99
N ARG A 629 -23.48 -21.98 -14.91
CA ARG A 629 -23.96 -20.60 -14.94
C ARG A 629 -22.90 -19.57 -15.36
N TRP A 630 -21.62 -19.92 -15.26
CA TRP A 630 -20.46 -19.10 -15.66
C TRP A 630 -19.82 -19.56 -16.96
N ALA A 631 -20.21 -20.73 -17.48
CA ALA A 631 -19.49 -21.41 -18.57
C ALA A 631 -19.39 -20.57 -19.84
N ALA A 632 -20.41 -19.76 -20.15
CA ALA A 632 -20.39 -18.87 -21.31
C ALA A 632 -19.36 -17.74 -21.13
N ASP A 633 -19.41 -17.04 -19.99
CA ASP A 633 -18.47 -15.96 -19.68
C ASP A 633 -17.02 -16.48 -19.64
N LEU A 634 -16.79 -17.66 -19.04
CA LEU A 634 -15.51 -18.34 -19.01
C LEU A 634 -14.97 -18.65 -20.42
N GLN A 635 -15.79 -19.20 -21.31
CA GLN A 635 -15.33 -19.49 -22.68
C GLN A 635 -15.15 -18.22 -23.52
N ASN A 636 -15.90 -17.15 -23.25
CA ASN A 636 -15.69 -15.87 -23.91
C ASN A 636 -14.35 -15.26 -23.51
N ASP A 637 -14.00 -15.30 -22.22
CA ASP A 637 -12.70 -14.83 -21.73
C ASP A 637 -11.54 -15.61 -22.37
N PHE A 638 -11.68 -16.93 -22.50
CA PHE A 638 -10.69 -17.75 -23.21
C PHE A 638 -10.55 -17.38 -24.68
N ARG A 639 -11.68 -17.17 -25.38
CA ARG A 639 -11.68 -16.70 -26.77
C ARG A 639 -11.00 -15.35 -26.94
N ALA A 640 -11.25 -14.40 -26.02
CA ALA A 640 -10.62 -13.09 -26.06
C ALA A 640 -9.10 -13.19 -25.83
N ARG A 641 -8.65 -13.97 -24.84
CA ARG A 641 -7.22 -14.17 -24.57
C ARG A 641 -6.51 -14.90 -25.70
N LEU A 642 -7.15 -15.87 -26.35
CA LEU A 642 -6.65 -16.47 -27.59
C LEU A 642 -6.51 -15.42 -28.70
N ALA A 643 -7.46 -14.50 -28.83
CA ALA A 643 -7.35 -13.39 -29.78
C ALA A 643 -6.20 -12.43 -29.40
N TRP A 644 -5.97 -12.16 -28.12
CA TRP A 644 -4.85 -11.32 -27.65
C TRP A 644 -3.47 -11.87 -28.03
N CYS A 645 -3.35 -13.18 -28.30
CA CYS A 645 -2.10 -13.76 -28.81
C CYS A 645 -1.73 -13.25 -30.21
N VAL A 646 -2.71 -12.87 -31.02
CA VAL A 646 -2.52 -12.66 -32.46
C VAL A 646 -2.98 -11.29 -32.95
N LYS A 647 -3.95 -10.67 -32.27
CA LYS A 647 -4.54 -9.41 -32.67
C LYS A 647 -3.86 -8.22 -32.00
N PRO A 648 -3.85 -7.03 -32.64
CA PRO A 648 -3.53 -5.78 -31.96
C PRO A 648 -4.58 -5.39 -30.92
N LEU A 649 -4.19 -4.52 -29.97
CA LEU A 649 -5.06 -3.99 -28.90
C LEU A 649 -6.48 -3.65 -29.37
N ARG A 650 -6.62 -2.80 -30.41
CA ARG A 650 -7.93 -2.30 -30.88
C ARG A 650 -8.79 -3.31 -31.66
N GLU A 651 -8.29 -4.51 -31.93
CA GLU A 651 -8.98 -5.53 -32.73
C GLU A 651 -9.46 -6.73 -31.89
N ALA A 652 -9.23 -6.69 -30.57
CA ALA A 652 -9.75 -7.66 -29.62
C ALA A 652 -10.49 -6.94 -28.50
N ASN A 653 -11.50 -7.62 -27.93
CA ASN A 653 -12.27 -7.12 -26.82
C ASN A 653 -11.52 -7.28 -25.48
N HIS A 654 -11.83 -6.45 -24.48
CA HIS A 654 -11.30 -6.52 -23.13
C HIS A 654 -12.42 -6.47 -22.09
N THR A 655 -12.17 -7.09 -20.94
CA THR A 655 -13.17 -7.20 -19.89
C THR A 655 -13.62 -5.81 -19.39
N PRO A 656 -14.92 -5.57 -19.19
CA PRO A 656 -15.42 -4.36 -18.57
C PRO A 656 -14.80 -4.10 -17.20
N ARG A 657 -14.86 -2.85 -16.76
CA ARG A 657 -14.51 -2.43 -15.40
C ARG A 657 -15.79 -2.26 -14.60
N ALA A 658 -16.17 -3.29 -13.85
CA ALA A 658 -17.30 -3.23 -12.93
C ALA A 658 -16.94 -2.41 -11.67
N VAL A 659 -17.79 -1.43 -11.34
CA VAL A 659 -17.66 -0.58 -10.14
C VAL A 659 -18.94 -0.74 -9.34
N VAL A 660 -18.87 -0.81 -8.01
CA VAL A 660 -20.06 -0.79 -7.14
C VAL A 660 -19.82 0.17 -5.98
N ASN A 661 -20.74 1.11 -5.77
CA ASN A 661 -20.70 2.12 -4.71
C ASN A 661 -19.37 2.88 -4.66
N GLY A 662 -18.79 3.18 -5.84
CA GLY A 662 -17.49 3.84 -5.97
C GLY A 662 -16.26 2.94 -5.82
N GLY A 663 -16.41 1.69 -5.38
CA GLY A 663 -15.33 0.70 -5.32
C GLY A 663 -15.11 0.01 -6.66
N GLU A 664 -13.95 0.25 -7.28
CA GLU A 664 -13.45 -0.42 -8.49
C GLU A 664 -12.43 -1.50 -8.13
N GLY A 665 -12.42 -2.61 -8.87
CA GLY A 665 -11.40 -3.65 -8.75
C GLY A 665 -12.00 -5.06 -8.70
N LYS A 666 -11.25 -6.01 -8.15
CA LYS A 666 -11.67 -7.43 -8.00
C LYS A 666 -11.87 -7.84 -6.53
N GLU A 667 -11.68 -6.91 -5.59
CA GLU A 667 -11.86 -7.13 -4.16
C GLU A 667 -13.34 -7.25 -3.74
N ILE A 668 -13.58 -8.03 -2.69
CA ILE A 668 -14.93 -8.31 -2.20
C ILE A 668 -15.42 -7.13 -1.36
N LEU A 669 -16.50 -6.48 -1.80
CA LEU A 669 -17.15 -5.39 -1.08
C LEU A 669 -17.88 -5.93 0.14
N ARG A 670 -17.68 -5.29 1.29
CA ARG A 670 -18.39 -5.61 2.54
C ARG A 670 -19.17 -4.40 3.00
N ILE A 671 -20.47 -4.57 3.22
CA ILE A 671 -21.38 -3.52 3.66
C ILE A 671 -22.12 -4.01 4.90
N THR A 672 -22.30 -3.14 5.89
CA THR A 672 -23.13 -3.43 7.06
C THR A 672 -24.53 -2.84 6.85
N ALA A 673 -25.57 -3.62 7.15
CA ALA A 673 -26.95 -3.16 7.04
C ALA A 673 -27.80 -3.64 8.23
N ARG A 674 -28.85 -2.89 8.58
CA ARG A 674 -29.83 -3.30 9.59
C ARG A 674 -30.88 -4.24 9.00
N PRO A 675 -31.47 -5.15 9.79
CA PRO A 675 -32.64 -5.89 9.35
C PRO A 675 -33.76 -4.95 8.89
N GLY A 676 -34.35 -5.21 7.73
CA GLY A 676 -35.39 -4.36 7.12
C GLY A 676 -34.88 -3.14 6.34
N GLN A 677 -33.56 -2.86 6.35
CA GLN A 677 -32.97 -1.73 5.62
C GLN A 677 -32.99 -1.98 4.10
N GLU A 678 -33.15 -0.91 3.33
CA GLU A 678 -32.85 -0.90 1.89
C GLU A 678 -31.40 -0.48 1.67
N VAL A 679 -30.64 -1.29 0.94
CA VAL A 679 -29.23 -1.05 0.59
C VAL A 679 -29.14 -0.73 -0.89
N SER A 680 -28.55 0.43 -1.19
CA SER A 680 -28.28 0.85 -2.57
C SER A 680 -27.03 0.17 -3.12
N LEU A 681 -27.16 -0.38 -4.32
CA LEU A 681 -26.11 -1.07 -5.06
C LEU A 681 -25.93 -0.36 -6.42
N ASP A 682 -24.94 0.54 -6.50
CA ASP A 682 -24.76 1.47 -7.60
C ASP A 682 -23.54 1.12 -8.46
N ALA A 683 -23.81 0.65 -9.67
CA ALA A 683 -22.84 0.31 -10.69
C ALA A 683 -22.75 1.31 -11.85
N ARG A 684 -23.31 2.53 -11.72
CA ARG A 684 -23.30 3.56 -12.77
C ARG A 684 -21.90 4.03 -13.19
N LEU A 685 -20.89 3.81 -12.35
CA LEU A 685 -19.48 4.12 -12.66
C LEU A 685 -18.75 2.99 -13.42
N SER A 686 -19.44 1.87 -13.68
CA SER A 686 -18.88 0.80 -14.51
C SER A 686 -18.66 1.30 -15.93
N ARG A 687 -17.57 0.87 -16.56
CA ARG A 687 -17.14 1.36 -17.87
C ARG A 687 -16.48 0.25 -18.67
N ASP A 688 -16.54 0.38 -19.98
CA ASP A 688 -15.87 -0.51 -20.89
C ASP A 688 -14.59 0.16 -21.45
N PRO A 689 -13.42 -0.52 -21.43
CA PRO A 689 -12.18 0.05 -21.96
C PRO A 689 -12.19 0.21 -23.49
N ASP A 690 -12.98 -0.58 -24.21
CA ASP A 690 -13.14 -0.53 -25.67
C ASP A 690 -14.26 0.42 -26.10
N GLY A 691 -15.07 0.88 -25.14
CA GLY A 691 -16.18 1.81 -25.34
C GLY A 691 -17.50 1.10 -25.67
N ASP A 692 -17.57 -0.21 -25.46
CA ASP A 692 -18.73 -1.03 -25.74
C ASP A 692 -19.87 -0.76 -24.73
N PRO A 693 -21.14 -0.71 -25.19
CA PRO A 693 -22.30 -0.62 -24.30
C PRO A 693 -22.36 -1.74 -23.25
N LEU A 694 -22.71 -1.36 -22.03
CA LEU A 694 -22.77 -2.28 -20.88
C LEU A 694 -24.20 -2.72 -20.55
N THR A 695 -24.31 -3.98 -20.13
CA THR A 695 -25.50 -4.58 -19.52
C THR A 695 -25.20 -4.99 -18.08
N TYR A 696 -26.22 -4.94 -17.21
CA TYR A 696 -26.09 -5.17 -15.78
C TYR A 696 -27.03 -6.30 -15.35
N GLU A 697 -26.52 -7.19 -14.49
CA GLU A 697 -27.29 -8.25 -13.85
C GLU A 697 -26.91 -8.33 -12.38
N TRP A 698 -27.87 -8.07 -11.50
CA TRP A 698 -27.76 -8.25 -10.06
C TRP A 698 -28.54 -9.48 -9.63
N PHE A 699 -27.93 -10.34 -8.84
CA PHE A 699 -28.66 -11.45 -8.21
C PHE A 699 -28.11 -11.75 -6.81
N VAL A 700 -28.99 -12.25 -5.94
CA VAL A 700 -28.61 -12.75 -4.62
C VAL A 700 -28.08 -14.16 -4.79
N TYR A 701 -26.81 -14.38 -4.40
CA TYR A 701 -26.18 -15.69 -4.43
C TYR A 701 -26.44 -16.43 -3.11
N ARG A 702 -27.71 -16.83 -2.94
CA ARG A 702 -28.28 -17.36 -1.68
C ARG A 702 -27.46 -18.51 -1.09
N GLU A 703 -26.94 -19.41 -1.93
CA GLU A 703 -26.18 -20.59 -1.51
C GLU A 703 -24.85 -20.29 -0.83
N THR A 704 -24.39 -19.03 -0.88
CA THR A 704 -23.09 -18.60 -0.32
C THR A 704 -23.22 -17.77 0.96
N GLY A 705 -24.40 -17.19 1.20
CA GLY A 705 -24.69 -16.43 2.40
C GLY A 705 -25.10 -17.32 3.57
N THR A 706 -25.01 -16.80 4.79
CA THR A 706 -25.53 -17.48 5.99
C THR A 706 -27.01 -17.22 6.23
N TYR A 707 -27.62 -16.30 5.46
CA TYR A 707 -29.06 -16.09 5.44
C TYR A 707 -29.73 -17.06 4.46
N GLU A 708 -30.52 -18.00 4.99
CA GLU A 708 -31.17 -19.02 4.17
C GLU A 708 -32.50 -18.56 3.57
N GLY A 709 -33.04 -17.38 3.94
CA GLY A 709 -34.29 -16.87 3.38
C GLY A 709 -34.14 -16.21 2.01
N GLU A 710 -35.21 -15.60 1.52
CA GLU A 710 -35.22 -14.83 0.27
C GLU A 710 -34.92 -13.35 0.55
N ALA A 711 -34.00 -12.77 -0.22
CA ALA A 711 -33.73 -11.33 -0.21
C ALA A 711 -34.08 -10.73 -1.57
N ALA A 712 -34.93 -9.69 -1.57
CA ALA A 712 -35.45 -9.13 -2.80
C ALA A 712 -34.52 -8.03 -3.35
N LEU A 713 -34.29 -8.08 -4.66
CA LEU A 713 -33.67 -7.00 -5.43
C LEU A 713 -34.73 -6.31 -6.27
N THR A 714 -34.70 -4.98 -6.29
CA THR A 714 -35.44 -4.15 -7.24
C THR A 714 -34.48 -3.55 -8.26
N ASP A 715 -34.94 -3.38 -9.50
CA ASP A 715 -34.14 -2.89 -10.63
C ASP A 715 -32.86 -3.71 -10.87
N ALA A 716 -32.97 -5.03 -10.73
CA ALA A 716 -31.86 -5.98 -10.82
C ALA A 716 -31.15 -6.02 -12.20
N SER A 717 -31.72 -5.42 -13.24
CA SER A 717 -31.08 -5.28 -14.56
C SER A 717 -30.61 -3.85 -14.87
N ALA A 718 -30.77 -2.92 -13.92
CA ALA A 718 -30.32 -1.54 -14.05
C ALA A 718 -28.92 -1.36 -13.44
N PRO A 719 -28.19 -0.30 -13.82
CA PRO A 719 -26.94 0.05 -13.15
C PRO A 719 -27.13 0.42 -11.68
N LEU A 720 -28.34 0.78 -11.23
CA LEU A 720 -28.66 1.02 -9.83
C LEU A 720 -29.74 0.03 -9.39
N ALA A 721 -29.40 -0.85 -8.45
CA ALA A 721 -30.32 -1.80 -7.84
C ALA A 721 -30.48 -1.53 -6.34
N LEU A 722 -31.63 -1.91 -5.77
CA LEU A 722 -31.84 -1.83 -4.31
C LEU A 722 -32.07 -3.23 -3.75
N LEU A 723 -31.28 -3.59 -2.74
CA LEU A 723 -31.48 -4.80 -1.94
C LEU A 723 -32.35 -4.46 -0.72
N ARG A 724 -33.48 -5.15 -0.57
CA ARG A 724 -34.24 -5.13 0.68
C ARG A 724 -33.69 -6.20 1.62
N VAL A 725 -33.01 -5.78 2.68
CA VAL A 725 -32.51 -6.69 3.72
C VAL A 725 -33.70 -7.24 4.51
N PRO A 726 -33.90 -8.57 4.57
CA PRO A 726 -35.00 -9.15 5.33
C PRO A 726 -34.90 -8.85 6.82
N ALA A 727 -36.06 -8.68 7.47
CA ALA A 727 -36.12 -8.32 8.89
C ALA A 727 -35.63 -9.46 9.81
N ASP A 728 -35.64 -10.70 9.33
CA ASP A 728 -35.16 -11.89 10.02
C ASP A 728 -33.70 -12.25 9.68
N ALA A 729 -33.01 -11.43 8.89
CA ALA A 729 -31.62 -11.67 8.51
C ALA A 729 -30.60 -11.24 9.59
N ALA A 730 -31.03 -10.83 10.78
CA ALA A 730 -30.14 -10.32 11.84
C ALA A 730 -28.97 -11.27 12.15
N GLY A 731 -27.75 -10.73 12.17
CA GLY A 731 -26.52 -11.50 12.41
C GLY A 731 -26.12 -12.45 11.27
N LYS A 732 -26.79 -12.39 10.11
CA LYS A 732 -26.49 -13.21 8.93
C LYS A 732 -25.80 -12.39 7.83
N THR A 733 -25.35 -13.09 6.80
CA THR A 733 -24.74 -12.52 5.60
C THR A 733 -25.60 -12.80 4.38
N ILE A 734 -25.79 -11.78 3.55
CA ILE A 734 -26.45 -11.87 2.24
C ILE A 734 -25.42 -11.52 1.18
N HIS A 735 -25.24 -12.39 0.21
CA HIS A 735 -24.26 -12.21 -0.85
C HIS A 735 -24.98 -11.78 -2.13
N VAL A 736 -24.58 -10.66 -2.70
CA VAL A 736 -25.11 -10.15 -3.96
C VAL A 736 -23.98 -10.10 -4.97
N ILE A 737 -24.24 -10.57 -6.19
CA ILE A 737 -23.29 -10.50 -7.30
C ILE A 737 -23.84 -9.52 -8.33
N LEU A 738 -23.00 -8.58 -8.72
CA LEU A 738 -23.14 -7.85 -9.98
C LEU A 738 -22.37 -8.60 -11.06
N THR A 739 -23.00 -8.78 -12.21
CA THR A 739 -22.34 -9.08 -13.48
C THR A 739 -22.53 -7.91 -14.43
N VAL A 740 -21.42 -7.37 -14.94
CA VAL A 740 -21.40 -6.35 -16.00
C VAL A 740 -20.90 -7.02 -17.26
N ARG A 741 -21.66 -6.96 -18.36
CA ARG A 741 -21.24 -7.50 -19.65
C ARG A 741 -21.21 -6.42 -20.72
N ASP A 742 -20.15 -6.39 -21.51
CA ASP A 742 -20.13 -5.63 -22.76
C ASP A 742 -20.93 -6.35 -23.86
N ASN A 743 -20.98 -5.72 -25.03
CA ASN A 743 -21.48 -6.32 -26.26
C ASN A 743 -20.38 -6.48 -27.34
N GLY A 744 -19.12 -6.54 -26.90
CA GLY A 744 -17.97 -6.79 -27.76
C GLY A 744 -17.98 -8.20 -28.34
N THR A 745 -16.96 -8.56 -29.13
CA THR A 745 -16.90 -9.88 -29.78
C THR A 745 -15.61 -10.62 -29.45
N PRO A 746 -15.66 -11.70 -28.63
CA PRO A 746 -16.84 -12.19 -27.90
C PRO A 746 -17.23 -11.23 -26.75
N PRO A 747 -18.49 -11.29 -26.25
CA PRO A 747 -18.89 -10.42 -25.14
C PRO A 747 -18.20 -10.85 -23.85
N LEU A 748 -17.58 -9.94 -23.12
CA LEU A 748 -16.86 -10.23 -21.88
C LEU A 748 -17.63 -9.76 -20.64
N ALA A 749 -17.36 -10.43 -19.52
CA ALA A 749 -18.05 -10.22 -18.25
C ALA A 749 -17.08 -9.86 -17.14
N ALA A 750 -17.43 -8.85 -16.34
CA ALA A 750 -16.79 -8.52 -15.07
C ALA A 750 -17.77 -8.71 -13.92
N TYR A 751 -17.26 -9.14 -12.75
CA TYR A 751 -18.09 -9.38 -11.58
C TYR A 751 -17.69 -8.53 -10.39
N ARG A 752 -18.66 -8.26 -9.52
CA ARG A 752 -18.42 -7.73 -8.17
C ARG A 752 -19.27 -8.47 -7.17
N ARG A 753 -18.67 -9.00 -6.11
CA ARG A 753 -19.39 -9.53 -4.95
C ARG A 753 -19.54 -8.46 -3.88
N VAL A 754 -20.78 -8.30 -3.39
CA VAL A 754 -21.13 -7.53 -2.22
C VAL A 754 -21.60 -8.48 -1.12
N VAL A 755 -20.87 -8.54 -0.02
CA VAL A 755 -21.26 -9.26 1.19
C VAL A 755 -21.91 -8.25 2.15
N VAL A 756 -23.23 -8.39 2.31
CA VAL A 756 -24.01 -7.58 3.24
C VAL A 756 -24.04 -8.30 4.58
N GLN A 757 -23.30 -7.78 5.55
CA GLN A 757 -23.36 -8.20 6.95
C GLN A 757 -24.56 -7.54 7.62
N VAL A 758 -25.53 -8.33 8.04
CA VAL A 758 -26.70 -7.81 8.73
C VAL A 758 -26.41 -7.73 10.22
N SER A 759 -26.64 -6.56 10.83
CA SER A 759 -26.36 -6.35 12.25
C SER A 759 -27.25 -7.24 13.14
N SER A 760 -26.72 -7.62 14.31
CA SER A 760 -27.45 -8.41 15.33
C SER A 760 -28.37 -7.56 16.21
N GLU A 761 -28.42 -6.24 16.01
CA GLU A 761 -29.29 -5.36 16.77
C GLU A 761 -30.76 -5.63 16.42
N SER A 762 -31.49 -6.17 17.40
CA SER A 762 -32.92 -6.46 17.28
C SER A 762 -33.73 -5.21 16.95
N PRO A 763 -34.68 -5.26 16.00
CA PRO A 763 -35.65 -4.20 15.85
C PRO A 763 -36.61 -4.27 17.05
N TRP A 764 -36.55 -3.29 17.97
CA TRP A 764 -37.66 -2.72 18.77
C TRP A 764 -37.27 -2.33 20.21
N ARG A 765 -37.29 -1.02 20.52
CA ARG A 765 -38.28 -0.40 21.42
C ARG A 765 -38.58 1.02 20.91
N GLY A 766 -39.83 1.23 20.48
CA GLY A 766 -40.21 2.35 19.64
C GLY A 766 -40.34 3.71 20.31
N ARG A 767 -40.34 4.74 19.46
CA ARG A 767 -41.34 5.82 19.48
C ARG A 767 -41.77 6.13 18.04
N PRO A 768 -43.04 6.54 17.83
CA PRO A 768 -43.73 6.47 16.54
C PRO A 768 -43.32 7.61 15.60
N ALA A 769 -43.51 7.37 14.30
CA ALA A 769 -43.50 8.38 13.26
C ALA A 769 -44.47 9.52 13.62
N LEU A 770 -43.94 10.73 13.79
CA LEU A 770 -44.75 11.96 13.82
C LEU A 770 -44.75 12.53 12.40
N ALA A 771 -45.82 12.19 11.69
CA ALA A 771 -46.26 12.89 10.51
C ALA A 771 -46.49 14.37 10.83
N TRP A 772 -45.90 15.23 10.01
CA TRP A 772 -46.09 16.67 10.05
C TRP A 772 -47.52 17.00 9.60
N ARG A 773 -48.38 17.45 10.52
CA ARG A 773 -49.62 18.20 10.22
C ARG A 773 -49.91 19.24 11.31
N GLY A 774 -49.90 20.52 10.90
CA GLY A 774 -50.80 21.61 11.30
C GLY A 774 -51.02 21.98 12.77
N HIS A 775 -50.55 23.19 13.14
CA HIS A 775 -51.08 24.23 14.07
C HIS A 775 -52.41 24.01 14.85
N PRO A 776 -52.76 24.88 15.84
CA PRO A 776 -52.01 25.55 16.91
C PRO A 776 -52.76 25.57 18.30
N GLY A 777 -52.09 26.01 19.38
CA GLY A 777 -52.73 26.82 20.45
C GLY A 777 -52.91 26.25 21.87
N LEU A 778 -52.71 27.17 22.85
CA LEU A 778 -53.14 27.19 24.27
C LEU A 778 -52.61 26.09 25.22
N ALA A 779 -52.45 26.25 26.54
CA ALA A 779 -52.29 27.35 27.48
C ALA A 779 -52.12 26.71 28.88
N LEU A 780 -51.27 27.31 29.74
CA LEU A 780 -51.39 27.45 31.21
C LEU A 780 -51.33 26.25 32.19
N ARG A 781 -50.52 26.48 33.26
CA ARG A 781 -50.74 26.17 34.71
C ARG A 781 -50.56 24.72 35.20
N ASP A 782 -50.17 24.40 36.44
CA ASP A 782 -49.59 25.06 37.63
C ASP A 782 -49.34 23.92 38.68
N GLU A 783 -48.43 24.13 39.65
CA GLU A 783 -48.35 23.48 41.00
C GLU A 783 -48.09 21.93 41.07
N GLY A 784 -47.46 21.28 42.05
CA GLY A 784 -46.86 21.62 43.35
C GLY A 784 -46.70 20.34 44.21
N VAL A 785 -45.45 19.97 44.53
CA VAL A 785 -44.95 19.56 45.89
C VAL A 785 -45.27 18.12 46.43
N PRO A 786 -44.33 17.49 47.21
CA PRO A 786 -44.20 16.05 47.53
C PRO A 786 -44.80 15.74 48.95
N PRO A 787 -44.41 14.76 49.83
CA PRO A 787 -43.32 13.75 49.87
C PRO A 787 -43.68 12.36 50.49
N SER A 788 -42.70 11.44 50.60
CA SER A 788 -42.50 10.63 51.82
C SER A 788 -41.19 9.80 51.81
N ASN A 789 -40.40 10.00 52.87
CA ASN A 789 -39.25 9.21 53.34
C ASN A 789 -39.64 7.86 53.93
N GLN A 790 -38.71 6.90 53.90
CA GLN A 790 -38.34 5.89 54.93
C GLN A 790 -37.29 4.97 54.28
N GLY A 791 -36.16 4.54 54.86
CA GLY A 791 -35.45 4.64 56.13
C GLY A 791 -34.23 3.70 55.97
N GLN A 792 -33.01 4.12 56.31
CA GLN A 792 -32.20 3.63 57.46
C GLN A 792 -32.04 2.11 57.53
N ASP A 793 -30.92 1.48 57.86
CA ASP A 793 -29.52 1.75 58.21
C ASP A 793 -28.87 0.32 58.11
N ALA A 794 -27.57 0.04 58.07
CA ALA A 794 -26.61 0.31 59.14
C ALA A 794 -25.24 -0.37 58.84
N LEU A 795 -24.16 0.32 59.27
CA LEU A 795 -22.94 -0.19 59.95
C LEU A 795 -21.89 -1.00 59.13
N ALA A 796 -20.57 -0.85 59.28
CA ALA A 796 -19.72 0.02 60.11
C ALA A 796 -18.21 -0.21 59.76
N THR A 797 -17.41 0.88 59.80
CA THR A 797 -16.02 1.10 60.32
C THR A 797 -15.14 -0.12 60.70
N GLN A 798 -13.79 -0.16 60.62
CA GLN A 798 -12.73 0.84 60.89
C GLN A 798 -11.31 0.20 60.70
N GLY A 799 -10.25 1.03 60.64
CA GLY A 799 -8.81 0.70 60.85
C GLY A 799 -7.94 1.20 59.69
N GLN A 800 -7.25 2.35 59.68
CA GLN A 800 -6.28 3.03 60.56
C GLN A 800 -4.85 2.44 60.61
N ASP A 801 -3.92 3.29 60.14
CA ASP A 801 -2.53 3.55 60.57
C ASP A 801 -1.28 2.96 59.89
N ALA A 802 -0.33 3.91 59.68
CA ALA A 802 1.14 3.83 59.63
C ALA A 802 1.80 3.25 58.35
N LEU A 803 2.96 3.68 57.82
CA LEU A 803 3.85 4.85 57.92
C LEU A 803 5.04 4.53 56.96
N ALA A 804 5.67 5.56 56.38
CA ALA A 804 7.11 5.63 56.09
C ALA A 804 7.77 4.77 54.98
N THR A 805 8.12 5.48 53.90
CA THR A 805 9.43 5.57 53.22
C THR A 805 10.21 4.35 52.69
N MET A 806 10.50 4.48 51.39
CA MET A 806 11.70 4.07 50.62
C MET A 806 11.98 2.59 50.40
N GLY A 807 12.04 2.21 49.12
CA GLY A 807 12.81 1.05 48.67
C GLY A 807 12.18 0.34 47.48
N ASP A 808 12.70 0.69 46.30
CA ASP A 808 12.82 -0.17 45.11
C ASP A 808 11.59 -0.64 44.31
N SER A 809 11.81 -0.53 43.01
CA SER A 809 11.10 -1.09 41.86
C SER A 809 10.18 -2.28 42.13
N GLU A 810 8.88 -2.09 41.89
CA GLU A 810 8.04 -3.17 41.39
C GLU A 810 7.17 -2.67 40.23
N ALA A 811 7.15 -3.49 39.18
CA ALA A 811 6.56 -3.23 37.90
C ALA A 811 5.04 -3.01 37.99
N ILE A 812 4.56 -1.99 37.29
CA ILE A 812 3.14 -1.82 37.01
C ILE A 812 2.73 -2.94 36.02
N PRO A 813 1.61 -3.65 36.25
CA PRO A 813 1.23 -4.79 35.41
C PRO A 813 1.02 -4.36 33.95
N ASP A 814 1.58 -5.14 33.02
CA ASP A 814 1.39 -5.01 31.57
C ASP A 814 -0.10 -4.97 31.20
N GLY A 815 -0.62 -3.76 31.07
CA GLY A 815 -1.96 -3.47 30.58
C GLY A 815 -1.97 -3.58 29.05
N MET A 816 -2.33 -4.76 28.55
CA MET A 816 -2.73 -5.07 27.17
C MET A 816 -3.11 -3.83 26.33
N ASN A 817 -2.21 -3.44 25.42
CA ASN A 817 -2.52 -2.49 24.36
C ASN A 817 -3.71 -3.02 23.56
N ARG A 818 -4.77 -2.19 23.42
CA ARG A 818 -5.78 -2.39 22.37
C ARG A 818 -5.03 -2.53 21.05
N GLY A 819 -5.31 -3.55 20.24
CA GLY A 819 -4.67 -3.73 18.94
C GLY A 819 -4.93 -2.51 18.07
N VAL A 820 -3.94 -1.65 17.89
CA VAL A 820 -4.07 -0.42 17.10
C VAL A 820 -3.30 -0.60 15.81
N GLU A 821 -4.02 -0.54 14.70
CA GLU A 821 -3.46 -0.61 13.36
C GLU A 821 -3.31 0.82 12.84
N LEU A 822 -2.08 1.21 12.52
CA LEU A 822 -1.79 2.54 12.02
C LEU A 822 -1.60 2.49 10.50
N GLY A 823 -2.53 3.05 9.74
CA GLY A 823 -2.43 3.16 8.27
C GLY A 823 -1.27 4.06 7.83
N PRO A 824 -0.87 4.05 6.55
CA PRO A 824 0.28 4.80 6.07
C PRO A 824 0.13 6.31 6.29
N ILE A 825 1.25 6.98 6.57
CA ILE A 825 1.31 8.44 6.62
C ILE A 825 1.34 8.98 5.19
N ARG A 826 0.35 9.79 4.83
CA ARG A 826 0.28 10.50 3.55
C ARG A 826 0.61 11.97 3.77
N SER A 827 1.46 12.53 2.92
CA SER A 827 1.74 13.98 2.92
C SER A 827 0.78 14.68 1.97
N LEU A 828 0.14 15.76 2.42
CA LEU A 828 -0.69 16.65 1.58
C LEU A 828 0.15 17.80 0.99
N GLY A 829 1.42 17.92 1.38
CA GLY A 829 2.32 18.99 0.96
C GLY A 829 2.45 20.11 2.00
N PRO A 830 3.09 21.23 1.62
CA PRO A 830 3.37 22.33 2.54
C PRO A 830 2.09 22.92 3.13
N GLY A 831 2.09 23.14 4.44
CA GLY A 831 1.00 23.78 5.13
C GLY A 831 1.10 23.66 6.64
N ILE A 832 0.22 24.39 7.31
CA ILE A 832 0.09 24.41 8.76
C ILE A 832 -1.38 24.34 9.16
N THR A 833 -1.63 24.07 10.44
CA THR A 833 -2.93 24.26 11.10
C THR A 833 -4.05 23.47 10.40
N PRO A 834 -4.00 22.14 10.33
CA PRO A 834 -5.01 21.37 9.61
C PRO A 834 -6.31 21.28 10.39
N GLY A 835 -7.42 21.10 9.68
CA GLY A 835 -8.73 20.69 10.20
C GLY A 835 -9.27 19.50 9.40
N VAL A 836 -10.04 18.62 10.04
CA VAL A 836 -10.55 17.38 9.41
C VAL A 836 -12.00 17.12 9.79
N ALA A 837 -12.77 16.60 8.83
CA ALA A 837 -14.12 16.06 9.01
C ALA A 837 -14.31 14.85 8.07
N THR A 838 -15.35 14.06 8.30
CA THR A 838 -15.65 12.83 7.57
C THR A 838 -17.11 12.82 7.14
N ASP A 839 -17.38 12.47 5.89
CA ASP A 839 -18.74 12.34 5.36
C ASP A 839 -19.34 10.95 5.66
N SER A 840 -20.66 10.85 5.50
CA SER A 840 -21.40 9.61 5.74
C SER A 840 -21.00 8.44 4.82
N TYR A 841 -20.28 8.72 3.72
CA TYR A 841 -19.76 7.76 2.76
C TYR A 841 -18.30 7.36 3.03
N GLY A 842 -17.67 7.94 4.06
CA GLY A 842 -16.28 7.67 4.43
C GLY A 842 -15.25 8.53 3.70
N GLY A 843 -15.68 9.53 2.94
CA GLY A 843 -14.81 10.58 2.43
C GLY A 843 -14.27 11.44 3.57
N VAL A 844 -12.97 11.77 3.50
CA VAL A 844 -12.27 12.58 4.48
C VAL A 844 -12.06 13.97 3.91
N HIS A 845 -12.55 14.98 4.59
CA HIS A 845 -12.43 16.39 4.23
C HIS A 845 -11.33 17.01 5.06
N ILE A 846 -10.32 17.59 4.42
CA ILE A 846 -9.15 18.17 5.09
C ILE A 846 -8.99 19.60 4.62
N VAL A 847 -8.81 20.52 5.56
CA VAL A 847 -8.46 21.92 5.29
C VAL A 847 -7.12 22.24 5.92
N TYR A 848 -6.31 23.06 5.26
CA TYR A 848 -5.02 23.51 5.82
C TYR A 848 -4.55 24.81 5.18
N MET A 849 -3.62 25.49 5.83
CA MET A 849 -3.17 26.82 5.44
C MET A 849 -1.77 26.74 4.83
N ASN A 850 -1.56 27.31 3.65
CA ASN A 850 -0.25 27.26 2.97
C ASN A 850 0.07 28.61 2.32
N ALA A 851 1.16 29.24 2.76
CA ALA A 851 1.74 30.44 2.14
C ALA A 851 0.69 31.52 1.77
N GLY A 852 -0.18 31.88 2.72
CA GLY A 852 -1.20 32.91 2.48
C GLY A 852 -2.56 32.38 1.99
N ARG A 853 -2.65 31.10 1.63
CA ARG A 853 -3.83 30.47 1.01
C ARG A 853 -4.49 29.46 1.94
N ILE A 854 -5.78 29.22 1.69
CA ILE A 854 -6.60 28.22 2.40
C ILE A 854 -6.86 27.08 1.42
N LEU A 855 -6.38 25.89 1.72
CA LEU A 855 -6.49 24.71 0.86
C LEU A 855 -7.46 23.70 1.44
N TYR A 856 -8.23 23.07 0.56
CA TYR A 856 -9.18 22.02 0.84
C TYR A 856 -8.85 20.79 0.00
N VAL A 857 -8.69 19.64 0.64
CA VAL A 857 -8.45 18.35 0.00
C VAL A 857 -9.52 17.37 0.47
N GLN A 858 -10.01 16.56 -0.45
CA GLN A 858 -10.86 15.42 -0.11
C GLN A 858 -10.07 14.13 -0.33
N ALA A 859 -10.11 13.21 0.63
CA ALA A 859 -9.67 11.84 0.45
C ALA A 859 -10.90 10.91 0.39
N ASP A 860 -10.81 9.81 -0.34
CA ASP A 860 -11.81 8.74 -0.24
C ASP A 860 -11.60 7.87 1.03
N ALA A 861 -12.47 6.89 1.26
CA ALA A 861 -12.38 5.95 2.39
C ALA A 861 -11.14 5.02 2.35
N ALA A 862 -10.42 4.96 1.22
CA ALA A 862 -9.12 4.29 1.10
C ALA A 862 -7.94 5.24 1.38
N GLY A 863 -8.23 6.52 1.62
CA GLY A 863 -7.26 7.58 1.84
C GLY A 863 -6.62 8.12 0.55
N THR A 864 -7.19 7.84 -0.62
CA THR A 864 -6.72 8.39 -1.89
C THR A 864 -7.07 9.87 -1.98
N LEU A 865 -6.07 10.72 -2.19
CA LEU A 865 -6.23 12.17 -2.19
C LEU A 865 -6.72 12.67 -3.56
N ARG A 866 -7.72 13.55 -3.54
CA ARG A 866 -8.09 14.39 -4.70
C ARG A 866 -7.21 15.63 -4.75
N ASP A 867 -7.19 16.29 -5.90
CA ASP A 867 -6.46 17.54 -6.08
C ASP A 867 -6.92 18.62 -5.08
N PRO A 868 -5.98 19.35 -4.45
CA PRO A 868 -6.31 20.47 -3.56
C PRO A 868 -7.09 21.57 -4.29
N GLN A 869 -8.17 22.02 -3.67
CA GLN A 869 -8.96 23.18 -4.09
C GLN A 869 -8.61 24.37 -3.19
N GLU A 870 -8.46 25.55 -3.78
CA GLU A 870 -8.27 26.78 -3.01
C GLU A 870 -9.63 27.33 -2.56
N ILE A 871 -9.74 27.67 -1.27
CA ILE A 871 -10.86 28.43 -0.72
C ILE A 871 -10.50 29.92 -0.83
N PRO A 872 -11.40 30.77 -1.35
CA PRO A 872 -11.13 32.20 -1.50
C PRO A 872 -10.68 32.83 -0.19
N ALA A 873 -9.50 33.46 -0.19
CA ALA A 873 -8.99 34.18 0.98
C ALA A 873 -9.73 35.53 1.14
N PRO A 874 -10.41 35.81 2.26
CA PRO A 874 -11.25 37.00 2.41
C PRO A 874 -10.47 38.32 2.41
N GLU A 875 -9.17 38.26 2.69
CA GLU A 875 -8.30 39.44 2.79
C GLU A 875 -7.00 39.27 1.97
N GLY A 876 -7.02 38.40 0.94
CA GLY A 876 -5.85 38.05 0.12
C GLY A 876 -4.83 37.19 0.87
N GLU A 877 -3.58 37.15 0.39
CA GLU A 877 -2.51 36.35 1.01
C GLU A 877 -2.22 36.82 2.45
N ALA A 878 -2.62 35.99 3.42
CA ALA A 878 -2.43 36.26 4.85
C ALA A 878 -2.25 34.96 5.64
N VAL A 879 -1.68 35.06 6.85
CA VAL A 879 -1.57 33.89 7.74
C VAL A 879 -2.94 33.62 8.34
N TYR A 880 -3.65 32.62 7.82
CA TYR A 880 -4.87 32.09 8.40
C TYR A 880 -4.57 30.99 9.41
N ASN A 881 -5.45 30.76 10.38
CA ASN A 881 -5.23 29.82 11.47
C ASN A 881 -6.56 29.27 12.05
N SER A 882 -6.43 28.29 12.94
CA SER A 882 -7.50 27.72 13.75
C SER A 882 -8.70 27.21 12.93
N PRO A 883 -8.51 26.48 11.80
CA PRO A 883 -9.66 26.01 11.04
C PRO A 883 -10.46 24.97 11.82
N HIS A 884 -11.78 25.15 11.85
CA HIS A 884 -12.72 24.15 12.34
C HIS A 884 -13.69 23.79 11.21
N LEU A 885 -13.57 22.54 10.74
CA LEU A 885 -14.32 21.98 9.62
C LEU A 885 -15.41 21.06 10.18
N VAL A 886 -16.66 21.29 9.77
CA VAL A 886 -17.82 20.48 10.17
C VAL A 886 -18.67 20.20 8.95
N LEU A 887 -19.23 19.00 8.86
CA LEU A 887 -20.23 18.67 7.84
C LEU A 887 -21.64 18.84 8.39
N ASP A 888 -22.55 19.34 7.56
CA ASP A 888 -23.99 19.35 7.88
C ASP A 888 -24.62 17.96 7.64
N PRO A 889 -25.93 17.77 7.94
CA PRO A 889 -26.61 16.49 7.71
C PRO A 889 -26.66 16.01 6.25
N GLU A 890 -26.30 16.85 5.29
CA GLU A 890 -26.23 16.54 3.86
C GLU A 890 -24.78 16.35 3.38
N ASP A 891 -23.84 16.13 4.33
CA ASP A 891 -22.41 15.99 4.09
C ASP A 891 -21.74 17.21 3.43
N VAL A 892 -22.33 18.41 3.58
CA VAL A 892 -21.76 19.64 3.00
C VAL A 892 -20.70 20.23 3.94
N PRO A 893 -19.48 20.51 3.44
CA PRO A 893 -18.44 21.16 4.25
C PRO A 893 -18.75 22.60 4.64
N HIS A 894 -18.61 22.90 5.93
CA HIS A 894 -18.63 24.24 6.50
C HIS A 894 -17.34 24.51 7.27
N LEU A 895 -16.79 25.70 7.09
CA LEU A 895 -15.48 26.08 7.62
C LEU A 895 -15.56 27.42 8.35
N VAL A 896 -14.97 27.46 9.56
CA VAL A 896 -14.61 28.70 10.25
C VAL A 896 -13.12 28.77 10.50
N PHE A 897 -12.56 29.98 10.44
CA PHE A 897 -11.13 30.23 10.63
C PHE A 897 -10.87 31.70 11.03
N GLU A 898 -9.65 32.00 11.47
CA GLU A 898 -9.19 33.34 11.86
C GLU A 898 -7.87 33.72 11.16
N ARG A 899 -7.37 34.95 11.38
CA ARG A 899 -6.17 35.50 10.74
C ARG A 899 -5.15 35.85 11.81
N ASP A 900 -4.01 35.17 11.80
CA ASP A 900 -2.83 35.40 12.63
C ASP A 900 -3.00 35.10 14.15
N PHE A 901 -2.07 34.29 14.68
CA PHE A 901 -2.00 33.86 16.08
C PHE A 901 -1.27 34.88 16.97
N THR A 902 -0.53 35.84 16.42
CA THR A 902 0.36 36.74 17.18
C THR A 902 -0.35 37.90 17.89
N SER A 903 -1.59 37.67 18.33
CA SER A 903 -2.43 38.50 19.23
C SER A 903 -3.21 39.67 18.61
N LYS A 904 -3.33 39.78 17.28
CA LYS A 904 -4.05 40.90 16.64
C LYS A 904 -5.20 40.54 15.69
N SER A 905 -5.59 39.25 15.56
CA SER A 905 -6.79 38.89 14.77
C SER A 905 -8.02 39.59 15.33
N LYS A 906 -8.75 40.35 14.52
CA LYS A 906 -10.00 41.00 14.94
C LYS A 906 -11.23 40.33 14.37
N LYS A 907 -11.06 39.28 13.57
CA LYS A 907 -12.12 38.72 12.73
C LYS A 907 -12.08 37.20 12.71
N VAL A 908 -13.28 36.62 12.64
CA VAL A 908 -13.52 35.22 12.32
C VAL A 908 -14.34 35.16 11.05
N TRP A 909 -13.95 34.28 10.14
CA TRP A 909 -14.63 34.09 8.87
C TRP A 909 -15.41 32.79 8.86
N TYR A 910 -16.48 32.77 8.06
CA TYR A 910 -17.30 31.60 7.79
C TYR A 910 -17.45 31.41 6.28
N THR A 911 -17.37 30.16 5.83
CA THR A 911 -17.73 29.76 4.46
C THR A 911 -18.29 28.34 4.43
N ASN A 912 -18.93 27.96 3.33
CA ASN A 912 -19.41 26.61 3.07
C ASN A 912 -19.20 26.22 1.60
N ARG A 913 -19.34 24.92 1.33
CA ARG A 913 -19.19 24.32 -0.01
C ARG A 913 -20.51 23.84 -0.60
N ARG A 914 -21.61 24.58 -0.38
CA ARG A 914 -22.93 24.25 -0.97
C ARG A 914 -22.86 24.31 -2.50
N GLN A 915 -23.60 23.43 -3.17
CA GLN A 915 -23.66 23.32 -4.64
C GLN A 915 -22.30 23.02 -5.31
N GLY A 916 -21.38 22.38 -4.59
CA GLY A 916 -20.13 21.89 -5.17
C GLY A 916 -19.01 22.92 -5.30
N ALA A 917 -19.19 24.14 -4.80
CA ALA A 917 -18.18 25.21 -4.83
C ALA A 917 -18.11 25.95 -3.49
N TRP A 918 -16.92 26.41 -3.13
CA TRP A 918 -16.72 27.25 -1.94
C TRP A 918 -17.29 28.65 -2.16
N LYS A 919 -18.09 29.12 -1.22
CA LYS A 919 -18.59 30.49 -1.22
C LYS A 919 -17.49 31.47 -0.76
N PRO A 920 -17.51 32.73 -1.20
CA PRO A 920 -16.65 33.75 -0.62
C PRO A 920 -16.85 33.83 0.90
N PRO A 921 -15.79 33.77 1.71
CA PRO A 921 -15.95 33.82 3.16
C PRO A 921 -16.53 35.16 3.62
N ILE A 922 -17.47 35.08 4.55
CA ILE A 922 -18.08 36.25 5.19
C ILE A 922 -17.46 36.49 6.56
N GLU A 923 -17.47 37.74 7.00
CA GLU A 923 -17.10 38.11 8.37
C GLU A 923 -18.21 37.64 9.33
N ALA A 924 -17.95 36.58 10.10
CA ALA A 924 -18.90 36.00 11.03
C ALA A 924 -18.88 36.72 12.39
N ILE A 925 -17.68 37.05 12.88
CA ILE A 925 -17.47 37.78 14.13
C ILE A 925 -16.39 38.82 13.89
N HIS A 926 -16.60 40.03 14.41
CA HIS A 926 -15.62 41.12 14.40
C HIS A 926 -15.52 41.76 15.79
N ALA A 927 -14.32 41.70 16.36
CA ALA A 927 -13.94 42.34 17.61
C ALA A 927 -13.02 43.55 17.30
N PRO A 928 -13.55 44.74 17.02
CA PRO A 928 -12.74 45.86 16.55
C PRO A 928 -11.73 46.40 17.58
N GLU A 929 -12.05 46.28 18.87
CA GLU A 929 -11.23 46.80 19.97
C GLU A 929 -10.30 45.73 20.59
N GLN A 930 -10.51 44.45 20.28
CA GLN A 930 -9.94 43.30 20.99
C GLN A 930 -9.65 42.15 20.01
N ARG A 931 -9.14 41.00 20.47
CA ARG A 931 -8.84 39.86 19.58
C ARG A 931 -9.99 38.87 19.43
N ALA A 932 -10.25 38.38 18.22
CA ALA A 932 -11.23 37.34 17.94
C ALA A 932 -10.51 36.02 17.59
N ASN A 933 -10.49 35.06 18.53
CA ASN A 933 -9.71 33.83 18.38
C ASN A 933 -10.50 32.55 18.74
N TYR A 934 -9.96 31.39 18.35
CA TYR A 934 -10.47 30.04 18.65
C TYR A 934 -11.91 29.79 18.20
N PRO A 935 -12.22 29.97 16.91
CA PRO A 935 -13.56 29.77 16.40
C PRO A 935 -13.98 28.29 16.52
N ARG A 936 -15.26 28.11 16.82
CA ARG A 936 -15.96 26.82 16.84
C ARG A 936 -17.29 26.96 16.11
N LEU A 937 -17.71 25.86 15.51
CA LEU A 937 -18.82 25.82 14.57
C LEU A 937 -19.75 24.67 14.92
N ALA A 938 -21.05 24.93 14.87
CA ALA A 938 -22.10 23.91 14.85
C ALA A 938 -23.08 24.25 13.72
N VAL A 939 -23.52 23.24 12.98
CA VAL A 939 -24.36 23.44 11.79
C VAL A 939 -25.61 22.58 11.84
N THR A 940 -26.69 23.15 11.30
CA THR A 940 -27.91 22.45 10.86
C THR A 940 -28.07 22.69 9.36
N GLU A 941 -29.11 22.13 8.75
CA GLU A 941 -29.46 22.36 7.34
C GLU A 941 -29.58 23.86 7.00
N ASP A 942 -30.30 24.63 7.84
CA ASP A 942 -30.60 26.05 7.54
C ASP A 942 -29.69 27.08 8.22
N VAL A 943 -28.92 26.68 9.25
CA VAL A 943 -28.27 27.61 10.17
C VAL A 943 -26.90 27.11 10.60
N ALA A 944 -25.92 28.01 10.60
CA ALA A 944 -24.63 27.78 11.24
C ALA A 944 -24.47 28.69 12.46
N LEU A 945 -24.05 28.15 13.59
CA LEU A 945 -23.70 28.90 14.79
C LEU A 945 -22.18 28.93 14.95
N VAL A 946 -21.62 30.13 14.91
CA VAL A 946 -20.19 30.39 15.07
C VAL A 946 -19.95 30.97 16.46
N GLY A 947 -19.08 30.35 17.24
CA GLY A 947 -18.62 30.86 18.53
C GLY A 947 -17.15 31.18 18.48
N ALA A 948 -16.72 32.30 19.06
CA ALA A 948 -15.30 32.63 19.19
C ALA A 948 -15.02 33.41 20.47
N PHE A 949 -13.79 33.31 20.95
CA PHE A 949 -13.31 34.22 21.97
C PHE A 949 -13.24 35.63 21.40
N SER A 950 -13.83 36.58 22.11
CA SER A 950 -13.76 38.00 21.81
C SER A 950 -13.88 38.72 23.15
N PRO A 951 -12.75 39.03 23.83
CA PRO A 951 -12.81 39.60 25.17
C PRO A 951 -13.48 40.96 25.09
N GLY A 952 -14.64 41.11 25.73
CA GLY A 952 -15.06 42.40 26.30
C GLY A 952 -14.35 42.61 27.64
N ASP A 953 -15.07 43.14 28.64
CA ASP A 953 -14.62 43.55 30.00
C ASP A 953 -13.91 42.48 30.87
N GLY A 954 -13.39 41.38 30.31
CA GLY A 954 -12.36 40.56 30.96
C GLY A 954 -12.44 39.06 30.69
N PHE A 955 -13.61 38.47 30.39
CA PHE A 955 -13.80 37.02 30.17
C PHE A 955 -15.12 36.72 29.42
N SER A 956 -15.23 37.15 28.16
CA SER A 956 -16.43 36.91 27.32
C SER A 956 -16.09 36.37 25.94
N GLY A 957 -17.12 35.87 25.25
CA GLY A 957 -17.05 35.42 23.87
C GLY A 957 -18.20 35.99 23.04
N THR A 958 -18.21 35.67 21.76
CA THR A 958 -19.28 36.06 20.83
C THR A 958 -19.85 34.82 20.17
N LEU A 959 -21.18 34.79 20.04
CA LEU A 959 -21.94 33.85 19.21
C LEU A 959 -22.52 34.60 18.02
N ALA A 960 -22.40 34.05 16.82
CA ALA A 960 -22.98 34.58 15.60
C ALA A 960 -23.78 33.50 14.88
N LYS A 961 -25.05 33.80 14.59
CA LYS A 961 -25.95 32.93 13.83
C LYS A 961 -25.88 33.32 12.37
N ILE A 962 -25.45 32.40 11.52
CA ILE A 962 -25.35 32.54 10.08
C ILE A 962 -26.56 31.85 9.43
N VAL A 963 -27.18 32.50 8.46
CA VAL A 963 -28.32 32.00 7.69
C VAL A 963 -28.06 32.16 6.19
N ASP A 964 -29.03 31.76 5.38
CA ASP A 964 -29.00 31.82 3.92
C ASP A 964 -27.86 30.96 3.34
N LEU A 965 -27.66 29.79 3.94
CA LEU A 965 -26.52 28.90 3.68
C LEU A 965 -26.43 28.43 2.23
N ASP A 966 -27.57 28.28 1.54
CA ASP A 966 -27.62 27.91 0.12
C ASP A 966 -27.28 29.07 -0.83
N THR A 967 -27.42 30.33 -0.40
CA THR A 967 -27.21 31.51 -1.24
C THR A 967 -25.93 32.27 -0.87
N THR A 968 -25.99 33.53 -0.47
CA THR A 968 -24.84 34.24 0.11
C THR A 968 -25.03 34.24 1.62
N PRO A 969 -24.22 33.50 2.39
CA PRO A 969 -24.36 33.45 3.84
C PRO A 969 -24.33 34.86 4.41
N ARG A 970 -25.09 35.08 5.49
CA ARG A 970 -25.02 36.35 6.24
C ARG A 970 -25.23 36.12 7.73
N VAL A 971 -24.68 37.03 8.53
CA VAL A 971 -24.95 37.08 9.97
C VAL A 971 -26.39 37.56 10.18
N ALA A 972 -27.25 36.69 10.71
CA ALA A 972 -28.61 37.03 11.09
C ALA A 972 -28.70 37.67 12.48
N ALA A 973 -27.85 37.21 13.40
CA ALA A 973 -27.80 37.70 14.77
C ALA A 973 -26.40 37.46 15.36
N ALA A 974 -25.97 38.32 16.27
CA ALA A 974 -24.78 38.11 17.08
C ALA A 974 -25.04 38.53 18.52
N ALA A 975 -24.44 37.82 19.48
CA ALA A 975 -24.62 38.07 20.90
C ALA A 975 -23.30 37.86 21.67
N THR A 976 -23.02 38.75 22.62
CA THR A 976 -21.95 38.56 23.60
C THR A 976 -22.41 37.54 24.65
N THR A 977 -21.55 36.59 24.97
CA THR A 977 -21.78 35.55 25.97
C THR A 977 -20.80 35.70 27.13
N ALA A 978 -21.26 35.37 28.34
CA ALA A 978 -20.40 35.26 29.53
C ALA A 978 -19.49 34.03 29.52
N LEU A 979 -19.58 33.20 28.46
CA LEU A 979 -18.72 32.04 28.23
C LEU A 979 -17.54 32.41 27.35
N TRP A 980 -16.34 32.27 27.89
CA TRP A 980 -15.08 32.36 27.17
C TRP A 980 -14.85 31.12 26.29
N VAL A 981 -14.37 31.33 25.06
CA VAL A 981 -14.23 30.30 23.99
C VAL A 981 -15.52 29.50 23.81
N PRO A 982 -16.63 30.18 23.43
CA PRO A 982 -17.93 29.53 23.32
C PRO A 982 -17.92 28.48 22.21
N THR A 983 -18.13 27.22 22.60
CA THR A 983 -18.23 26.06 21.71
C THR A 983 -19.70 25.66 21.58
N PRO A 984 -20.36 25.96 20.45
CA PRO A 984 -21.78 25.66 20.25
C PRO A 984 -22.03 24.18 19.92
N PHE A 985 -23.22 23.69 20.31
CA PHE A 985 -23.77 22.38 19.95
C PHE A 985 -25.26 22.52 19.63
N VAL A 986 -25.73 21.79 18.62
CA VAL A 986 -27.16 21.75 18.22
C VAL A 986 -27.98 20.93 19.21
N VAL A 987 -29.11 21.46 19.68
CA VAL A 987 -30.07 20.76 20.56
C VAL A 987 -31.52 21.13 20.22
N GLY A 988 -32.19 20.28 19.43
CA GLY A 988 -33.55 20.56 18.96
C GLY A 988 -33.57 21.88 18.18
N ASP A 989 -34.51 22.78 18.52
CA ASP A 989 -34.63 24.11 17.89
C ASP A 989 -33.69 25.17 18.52
N GLY A 990 -32.83 24.77 19.47
CA GLY A 990 -31.95 25.67 20.21
C GLY A 990 -30.50 25.18 20.25
N TRP A 991 -29.71 25.87 21.06
CA TRP A 991 -28.26 25.66 21.13
C TRP A 991 -27.81 25.45 22.56
N ILE A 992 -26.81 24.61 22.77
CA ILE A 992 -26.06 24.57 24.03
C ILE A 992 -24.65 25.06 23.73
N VAL A 993 -24.12 25.92 24.58
CA VAL A 993 -22.79 26.47 24.42
C VAL A 993 -21.97 26.11 25.64
N LEU A 994 -20.81 25.48 25.42
CA LEU A 994 -19.78 25.21 26.41
C LEU A 994 -18.76 26.33 26.41
N GLY A 995 -18.30 26.76 27.58
CA GLY A 995 -17.15 27.64 27.69
C GLY A 995 -16.79 27.93 29.14
N ARG A 996 -15.79 28.79 29.36
CA ARG A 996 -15.35 29.16 30.71
C ARG A 996 -16.02 30.45 31.17
N ALA A 997 -16.71 30.43 32.31
CA ALA A 997 -17.35 31.60 32.90
C ALA A 997 -16.48 32.21 34.00
N GLY A 998 -15.31 32.75 33.63
CA GLY A 998 -14.37 33.37 34.57
C GLY A 998 -13.98 32.42 35.73
N PRO A 999 -14.03 32.86 37.00
CA PRO A 999 -13.77 32.02 38.18
C PRO A 999 -14.81 30.92 38.44
N ALA A 1000 -16.01 30.99 37.83
CA ALA A 1000 -17.04 29.98 38.03
C ALA A 1000 -16.69 28.63 37.38
N GLY A 1001 -15.66 28.60 36.51
CA GLY A 1001 -15.17 27.40 35.84
C GLY A 1001 -15.87 27.13 34.51
N HIS A 1002 -15.93 25.87 34.10
CA HIS A 1002 -16.55 25.46 32.85
C HIS A 1002 -18.07 25.36 33.00
N MET A 1003 -18.81 25.97 32.08
CA MET A 1003 -20.26 26.06 32.14
C MET A 1003 -20.89 25.70 30.78
N LEU A 1004 -22.09 25.13 30.84
CA LEU A 1004 -23.02 25.03 29.73
C LEU A 1004 -24.12 26.07 29.89
N GLN A 1005 -24.44 26.79 28.82
CA GLN A 1005 -25.59 27.67 28.74
C GLN A 1005 -26.44 27.28 27.54
N LYS A 1006 -27.75 27.12 27.73
CA LYS A 1006 -28.70 26.99 26.62
C LYS A 1006 -28.98 28.37 26.03
N TYR A 1007 -29.14 28.42 24.71
CA TYR A 1007 -29.50 29.60 23.94
C TYR A 1007 -30.69 29.29 23.04
N GLY A 1008 -31.63 30.24 22.97
CA GLY A 1008 -32.75 30.18 22.05
C GLY A 1008 -32.36 30.49 20.60
N PRO A 1009 -33.31 30.39 19.65
CA PRO A 1009 -33.09 30.70 18.23
C PRO A 1009 -32.63 32.14 17.95
N ASP A 1010 -32.89 33.06 18.88
CA ASP A 1010 -32.53 34.48 18.85
C ASP A 1010 -31.21 34.80 19.58
N LEU A 1011 -30.44 33.77 19.96
CA LEU A 1011 -29.21 33.87 20.73
C LEU A 1011 -29.37 34.49 22.12
N LYS A 1012 -30.57 34.43 22.71
CA LYS A 1012 -30.74 34.77 24.13
C LYS A 1012 -30.48 33.57 25.04
N PRO A 1013 -29.78 33.75 26.17
CA PRO A 1013 -29.63 32.71 27.18
C PRO A 1013 -31.00 32.23 27.69
N ALA A 1014 -31.18 30.91 27.75
CA ALA A 1014 -32.37 30.26 28.28
C ALA A 1014 -32.01 29.39 29.50
N GLY A 1015 -32.68 29.63 30.63
CA GLY A 1015 -32.44 28.90 31.88
C GLY A 1015 -31.07 29.19 32.52
N ASN A 1016 -30.83 28.53 33.66
CA ASN A 1016 -29.59 28.70 34.43
C ASN A 1016 -28.42 27.96 33.79
N MET A 1017 -27.21 28.53 33.90
CA MET A 1017 -25.98 27.83 33.52
C MET A 1017 -25.80 26.55 34.32
N GLN A 1018 -25.37 25.48 33.66
CA GLN A 1018 -24.99 24.22 34.29
C GLN A 1018 -23.47 24.13 34.41
N LYS A 1019 -22.97 23.83 35.62
CA LYS A 1019 -21.53 23.70 35.87
C LYS A 1019 -21.00 22.35 35.36
N ILE A 1020 -19.84 22.38 34.72
CA ILE A 1020 -19.14 21.21 34.15
C ILE A 1020 -17.91 20.77 34.98
N SER A 1021 -17.52 21.51 36.01
CA SER A 1021 -16.36 21.17 36.86
C SER A 1021 -16.53 21.53 38.35
N VAL A 1022 -16.12 20.67 39.30
CA VAL A 1022 -16.03 20.93 40.76
C VAL A 1022 -14.71 20.40 41.36
N GLY A 1023 -14.11 21.13 42.32
CA GLY A 1023 -13.01 20.68 43.22
C GLY A 1023 -11.66 20.41 42.53
N THR A 1024 -10.77 21.42 42.55
CA THR A 1024 -9.50 21.53 41.79
C THR A 1024 -9.59 21.10 40.32
N PRO A 1025 -10.61 21.68 39.63
CA PRO A 1025 -10.34 22.55 38.49
C PRO A 1025 -10.76 24.01 38.78
N SER A 1026 -10.16 24.68 39.77
CA SER A 1026 -10.51 26.07 40.13
C SER A 1026 -9.68 27.15 39.42
N LYS A 1027 -8.70 26.81 38.56
CA LYS A 1027 -8.07 27.74 37.58
C LYS A 1027 -7.64 27.04 36.28
N THR A 1028 -8.38 26.03 35.84
CA THR A 1028 -8.01 25.24 34.66
C THR A 1028 -8.24 26.01 33.36
N GLY A 1029 -7.44 25.73 32.33
CA GLY A 1029 -7.49 26.40 31.03
C GLY A 1029 -8.82 26.19 30.31
N GLU A 1030 -9.01 26.84 29.16
CA GLU A 1030 -10.23 26.81 28.38
C GLU A 1030 -10.62 25.38 27.94
N PRO A 1031 -11.92 25.03 27.84
CA PRO A 1031 -12.36 23.73 27.35
C PRO A 1031 -12.23 23.70 25.82
N ILE A 1032 -11.03 23.39 25.35
CA ILE A 1032 -10.62 23.49 23.95
C ILE A 1032 -11.23 22.37 23.08
N ALA A 1033 -11.54 21.21 23.70
CA ALA A 1033 -12.19 20.07 23.06
C ALA A 1033 -13.58 19.82 23.67
N GLY A 1034 -14.60 19.70 22.83
CA GLY A 1034 -15.97 19.45 23.26
C GLY A 1034 -16.75 18.66 22.23
N LEU A 1035 -17.61 17.76 22.70
CA LEU A 1035 -18.48 16.91 21.87
C LEU A 1035 -19.80 16.72 22.59
N ARG A 1036 -20.91 16.68 21.83
CA ARG A 1036 -22.20 16.21 22.33
C ARG A 1036 -22.47 14.80 21.81
N ASP A 1037 -22.70 13.85 22.70
CA ASP A 1037 -23.03 12.48 22.31
C ASP A 1037 -24.50 12.33 21.89
N ALA A 1038 -24.85 11.16 21.34
CA ALA A 1038 -26.21 10.83 20.93
C ALA A 1038 -27.23 10.85 22.08
N LYS A 1039 -26.78 10.71 23.33
CA LYS A 1039 -27.64 10.77 24.54
C LYS A 1039 -27.83 12.20 25.04
N GLY A 1040 -27.22 13.18 24.37
CA GLY A 1040 -27.27 14.59 24.74
C GLY A 1040 -26.34 14.98 25.89
N VAL A 1041 -25.41 14.09 26.27
CA VAL A 1041 -24.34 14.39 27.22
C VAL A 1041 -23.29 15.24 26.50
N VAL A 1042 -22.88 16.33 27.15
CA VAL A 1042 -21.79 17.17 26.63
C VAL A 1042 -20.51 16.79 27.35
N HIS A 1043 -19.55 16.33 26.57
CA HIS A 1043 -18.20 15.97 26.97
C HIS A 1043 -17.28 17.16 26.77
N ALA A 1044 -16.36 17.37 27.71
CA ALA A 1044 -15.40 18.46 27.68
C ALA A 1044 -14.02 17.98 28.14
N ALA A 1045 -12.99 18.45 27.45
CA ALA A 1045 -11.61 18.20 27.84
C ALA A 1045 -10.71 19.41 27.57
N GLY A 1046 -9.58 19.47 28.26
CA GLY A 1046 -8.61 20.55 28.16
C GLY A 1046 -7.38 20.28 29.02
N ILE A 1047 -6.61 21.33 29.31
CA ILE A 1047 -5.38 21.22 30.12
C ILE A 1047 -5.50 22.09 31.36
N THR A 1048 -4.96 21.62 32.49
CA THR A 1048 -4.92 22.41 33.72
C THR A 1048 -3.93 23.57 33.58
N GLY A 1049 -4.39 24.79 33.90
CA GLY A 1049 -3.60 26.03 33.78
C GLY A 1049 -2.67 26.26 34.98
N GLN A 1050 -2.29 27.53 35.24
CA GLN A 1050 -1.33 27.91 36.30
C GLN A 1050 -1.66 27.31 37.68
N ALA A 1051 -0.59 26.98 38.42
CA ALA A 1051 -0.59 26.25 39.70
C ALA A 1051 -1.79 26.58 40.61
N VAL A 1052 -2.58 25.54 40.89
CA VAL A 1052 -3.71 25.57 41.83
C VAL A 1052 -3.31 24.78 43.07
N GLU A 1053 -3.90 25.12 44.22
CA GLU A 1053 -3.55 24.76 45.61
C GLU A 1053 -3.28 23.27 45.95
N ASP A 1054 -3.45 22.33 45.00
CA ASP A 1054 -3.16 20.89 45.19
C ASP A 1054 -2.06 20.32 44.26
N GLY A 1055 -1.33 21.17 43.52
CA GLY A 1055 -0.09 20.77 42.82
C GLY A 1055 -0.24 20.20 41.39
N HIS A 1056 -1.44 20.11 40.82
CA HIS A 1056 -1.68 19.52 39.48
C HIS A 1056 -1.73 20.57 38.34
N ARG A 1057 -0.57 21.07 37.91
CA ARG A 1057 -0.39 22.01 36.77
C ARG A 1057 0.02 21.25 35.50
N ASP A 1058 -0.50 21.66 34.33
CA ASP A 1058 -0.17 21.07 33.03
C ASP A 1058 -0.62 19.59 32.90
N TRP A 1059 -1.80 19.24 33.42
CA TRP A 1059 -2.43 17.92 33.28
C TRP A 1059 -3.54 17.95 32.23
N LEU A 1060 -3.67 16.89 31.42
CA LEU A 1060 -4.87 16.68 30.62
C LEU A 1060 -6.06 16.39 31.56
N TRP A 1061 -7.24 16.97 31.29
CA TRP A 1061 -8.45 16.68 32.07
C TRP A 1061 -9.65 16.39 31.17
N TYR A 1062 -10.60 15.60 31.70
CA TYR A 1062 -11.88 15.29 31.06
C TYR A 1062 -13.04 15.36 32.06
N ASN A 1063 -14.19 15.88 31.63
CA ASN A 1063 -15.45 15.76 32.35
C ASN A 1063 -16.67 15.76 31.41
N ASN A 1064 -17.87 15.52 31.95
CA ASN A 1064 -19.11 15.63 31.19
C ASN A 1064 -20.30 16.10 32.04
N SER A 1065 -21.37 16.51 31.35
CA SER A 1065 -22.57 17.06 31.99
C SER A 1065 -23.31 16.08 32.91
N ALA A 1066 -23.26 14.77 32.64
CA ALA A 1066 -23.93 13.75 33.45
C ALA A 1066 -23.19 13.46 34.77
N ARG A 1067 -21.86 13.37 34.74
CA ARG A 1067 -21.02 13.18 35.94
C ARG A 1067 -21.19 14.29 36.96
N MET A 1068 -21.35 15.51 36.46
CA MET A 1068 -21.58 16.68 37.30
C MET A 1068 -22.95 16.67 37.97
N SER A 1069 -23.99 16.22 37.28
CA SER A 1069 -25.29 15.97 37.91
C SER A 1069 -25.20 14.91 39.02
N ALA A 1070 -24.24 13.99 38.92
CA ALA A 1070 -23.96 12.98 39.95
C ALA A 1070 -22.95 13.41 41.03
N GLY A 1071 -22.48 14.68 41.02
CA GLY A 1071 -21.52 15.20 42.00
C GLY A 1071 -20.09 14.70 41.84
N GLN A 1072 -19.73 14.11 40.70
CA GLN A 1072 -18.40 13.55 40.46
C GLN A 1072 -17.43 14.59 39.88
N GLY A 1073 -16.16 14.56 40.34
CA GLY A 1073 -15.09 15.43 39.86
C GLY A 1073 -14.57 15.08 38.46
N ALA A 1074 -13.68 15.95 37.93
CA ALA A 1074 -13.01 15.72 36.66
C ALA A 1074 -12.03 14.54 36.75
N ILE A 1075 -11.85 13.83 35.63
CA ILE A 1075 -10.83 12.80 35.48
C ILE A 1075 -9.54 13.49 35.01
N LEU A 1076 -8.44 13.25 35.71
CA LEU A 1076 -7.12 13.72 35.32
C LEU A 1076 -6.39 12.63 34.50
N GLY A 1077 -5.71 13.05 33.45
CA GLY A 1077 -4.94 12.22 32.53
C GLY A 1077 -3.43 12.45 32.69
N PRO A 1078 -2.63 12.24 31.64
CA PRO A 1078 -1.18 12.46 31.69
C PRO A 1078 -0.80 13.90 32.06
N MET A 1079 0.29 14.02 32.83
CA MET A 1079 0.95 15.29 33.16
C MET A 1079 1.98 15.63 32.09
N PHE A 1080 2.02 16.89 31.67
CA PHE A 1080 3.03 17.45 30.77
C PHE A 1080 4.11 18.18 31.57
N SER A 1081 5.26 18.46 30.93
CA SER A 1081 6.28 19.33 31.53
C SER A 1081 5.74 20.74 31.83
N ALA A 1082 6.38 21.44 32.75
CA ALA A 1082 5.88 22.73 33.24
C ALA A 1082 5.86 23.81 32.15
N GLY A 1083 4.72 24.49 31.96
CA GLY A 1083 4.57 25.60 30.99
C GLY A 1083 3.95 25.22 29.65
N VAL A 1084 3.36 24.03 29.53
CA VAL A 1084 2.83 23.45 28.28
C VAL A 1084 1.38 23.86 27.99
N SER A 1085 0.63 24.31 29.00
CA SER A 1085 -0.78 24.74 28.89
C SER A 1085 -1.08 25.80 27.81
N GLU A 1086 -0.08 26.50 27.28
CA GLU A 1086 -0.23 27.48 26.19
C GLU A 1086 -0.10 26.89 24.76
N TYR A 1087 0.28 25.61 24.61
CA TYR A 1087 0.67 25.04 23.30
C TYR A 1087 -0.02 23.72 22.93
N VAL A 1088 -0.73 23.07 23.86
CA VAL A 1088 -1.41 21.79 23.60
C VAL A 1088 -2.93 21.99 23.60
N TYR A 1089 -3.54 21.65 22.46
CA TYR A 1089 -4.95 21.84 22.13
C TYR A 1089 -5.53 20.49 21.73
N PRO A 1090 -6.19 19.76 22.65
CA PRO A 1090 -6.69 18.43 22.35
C PRO A 1090 -7.83 18.48 21.31
N SER A 1091 -7.99 17.37 20.58
CA SER A 1091 -9.11 17.10 19.68
C SER A 1091 -9.86 15.87 20.18
N MET A 1092 -11.19 15.87 20.11
CA MET A 1092 -12.02 14.81 20.72
C MET A 1092 -13.11 14.35 19.75
N ILE A 1093 -13.30 13.03 19.67
CA ILE A 1093 -14.33 12.38 18.87
C ILE A 1093 -14.99 11.24 19.65
N GLN A 1094 -16.13 10.78 19.14
CA GLN A 1094 -16.77 9.55 19.54
C GLN A 1094 -16.90 8.66 18.30
N ASP A 1095 -16.57 7.38 18.44
CA ASP A 1095 -16.83 6.40 17.38
C ASP A 1095 -18.29 5.93 17.38
N SER A 1096 -18.66 5.10 16.40
CA SER A 1096 -20.00 4.52 16.30
C SER A 1096 -20.40 3.63 17.47
N ALA A 1097 -19.42 3.08 18.22
CA ALA A 1097 -19.66 2.26 19.42
C ALA A 1097 -19.85 3.10 20.69
N GLY A 1098 -19.69 4.43 20.60
CA GLY A 1098 -19.81 5.35 21.72
C GLY A 1098 -18.53 5.52 22.53
N GLN A 1099 -17.40 4.94 22.11
CA GLN A 1099 -16.10 5.11 22.74
C GLN A 1099 -15.54 6.49 22.41
N LEU A 1100 -15.10 7.19 23.45
CA LEU A 1100 -14.47 8.50 23.34
C LEU A 1100 -12.97 8.37 23.09
N TYR A 1101 -12.47 9.16 22.16
CA TYR A 1101 -11.06 9.30 21.83
C TYR A 1101 -10.64 10.75 21.96
N LEU A 1102 -9.44 10.95 22.49
CA LEU A 1102 -8.83 12.26 22.62
C LEU A 1102 -7.43 12.21 22.02
N ALA A 1103 -7.15 13.09 21.07
CA ALA A 1103 -5.82 13.28 20.51
C ALA A 1103 -5.17 14.54 21.08
N TYR A 1104 -3.89 14.48 21.38
CA TYR A 1104 -3.10 15.59 21.91
C TYR A 1104 -1.64 15.44 21.48
N ARG A 1105 -0.87 16.52 21.49
CA ARG A 1105 0.57 16.44 21.28
C ARG A 1105 1.28 16.27 22.61
N ASP A 1106 2.16 15.28 22.69
CA ASP A 1106 3.09 15.12 23.78
C ASP A 1106 4.21 16.15 23.63
N PHE A 1107 4.35 17.03 24.61
CA PHE A 1107 5.28 18.16 24.51
C PHE A 1107 6.74 17.74 24.61
N ASP A 1108 7.04 16.73 25.43
CA ASP A 1108 8.41 16.31 25.71
C ASP A 1108 8.98 15.52 24.53
N THR A 1109 8.17 14.65 23.95
CA THR A 1109 8.55 13.82 22.79
C THR A 1109 8.25 14.47 21.45
N GLY A 1110 7.33 15.43 21.41
CA GLY A 1110 6.83 16.05 20.18
C GLY A 1110 5.87 15.17 19.37
N GLU A 1111 5.55 13.96 19.84
CA GLU A 1111 4.66 13.00 19.16
C GLU A 1111 3.18 13.38 19.28
N GLY A 1112 2.39 13.05 18.27
CA GLY A 1112 0.93 13.05 18.39
C GLY A 1112 0.46 11.79 19.09
N LYS A 1113 -0.30 11.93 20.19
CA LYS A 1113 -0.86 10.84 20.98
C LYS A 1113 -2.36 10.74 20.79
N LEU A 1114 -2.88 9.52 20.87
CA LEU A 1114 -4.31 9.20 20.94
C LEU A 1114 -4.58 8.40 22.21
N VAL A 1115 -5.60 8.78 22.97
CA VAL A 1115 -5.99 8.11 24.21
C VAL A 1115 -7.49 7.89 24.27
N THR A 1116 -7.90 6.75 24.81
CA THR A 1116 -9.32 6.45 25.06
C THR A 1116 -9.76 7.03 26.40
N VAL A 1117 -10.97 7.56 26.48
CA VAL A 1117 -11.52 8.12 27.70
C VAL A 1117 -12.75 7.31 28.15
N SER A 1118 -12.80 6.93 29.43
CA SER A 1118 -13.95 6.25 30.02
C SER A 1118 -14.34 6.89 31.37
N PRO A 1119 -15.49 6.52 31.96
CA PRO A 1119 -15.84 6.94 33.30
C PRO A 1119 -14.83 6.55 34.40
N GLN A 1120 -13.97 5.56 34.14
CA GLN A 1120 -12.96 5.04 35.07
C GLN A 1120 -11.60 5.74 34.95
N GLY A 1121 -11.32 6.42 33.83
CA GLY A 1121 -10.00 7.03 33.62
C GLY A 1121 -9.62 7.23 32.16
N PHE A 1122 -8.39 7.68 31.95
CA PHE A 1122 -7.70 7.63 30.66
C PHE A 1122 -7.10 6.25 30.44
N GLY A 1123 -7.16 5.74 29.21
CA GLY A 1123 -6.41 4.56 28.80
C GLY A 1123 -4.93 4.87 28.57
N SER A 1124 -4.17 3.86 28.12
CA SER A 1124 -2.78 4.06 27.69
C SER A 1124 -2.73 4.90 26.40
N PRO A 1125 -1.90 5.95 26.33
CA PRO A 1125 -1.76 6.76 25.13
C PRO A 1125 -0.95 6.03 24.05
N ILE A 1126 -1.36 6.18 22.80
CA ILE A 1126 -0.74 5.54 21.62
C ILE A 1126 -0.18 6.63 20.71
N SER A 1127 1.04 6.45 20.20
CA SER A 1127 1.63 7.36 19.23
C SER A 1127 1.00 7.19 17.85
N ILE A 1128 0.36 8.24 17.35
CA ILE A 1128 -0.33 8.27 16.06
C ILE A 1128 0.39 9.15 15.03
N ALA A 1129 1.22 10.08 15.48
CA ALA A 1129 2.10 10.91 14.66
C ALA A 1129 3.54 10.89 15.21
N PRO A 1130 4.57 10.76 14.35
CA PRO A 1130 5.97 10.70 14.77
C PRO A 1130 6.45 12.01 15.40
N SER A 1131 7.60 11.96 16.09
CA SER A 1131 8.20 13.12 16.77
C SER A 1131 8.52 14.25 15.79
N ALA A 1132 7.86 15.40 15.97
CA ALA A 1132 8.10 16.60 15.18
C ALA A 1132 9.20 17.47 15.81
N THR A 1133 10.19 17.90 15.02
CA THR A 1133 11.39 18.62 15.49
C THR A 1133 11.15 20.05 15.98
N ARG A 1134 9.94 20.61 15.78
CA ARG A 1134 9.59 22.00 16.14
C ARG A 1134 8.46 22.04 17.17
N ARG A 1135 8.75 22.58 18.36
CA ARG A 1135 7.85 22.66 19.54
C ARG A 1135 6.57 23.54 19.38
N LEU A 1136 6.30 24.14 18.22
CA LEU A 1136 5.42 25.32 18.14
C LEU A 1136 4.24 25.26 17.16
N ARG A 1137 3.99 24.15 16.46
CA ARG A 1137 2.99 24.15 15.38
C ARG A 1137 2.08 22.92 15.48
N TRP A 1138 0.91 23.20 16.06
CA TRP A 1138 -0.38 22.49 16.16
C TRP A 1138 -0.43 21.00 16.53
N ASN A 1139 -1.62 20.61 17.04
CA ASN A 1139 -1.92 19.30 17.61
C ASN A 1139 -2.68 18.46 16.58
N PRO A 1140 -2.55 17.11 16.61
CA PRO A 1140 -3.29 16.25 15.71
C PRO A 1140 -4.80 16.51 15.84
N GLN A 1141 -5.47 16.79 14.72
CA GLN A 1141 -6.92 16.80 14.63
C GLN A 1141 -7.41 15.44 14.20
N ILE A 1142 -8.53 14.99 14.76
CA ILE A 1142 -9.10 13.68 14.49
C ILE A 1142 -10.58 13.77 14.07
N ALA A 1143 -11.00 12.88 13.18
CA ALA A 1143 -12.40 12.71 12.77
C ALA A 1143 -12.78 11.21 12.80
N PRO A 1144 -14.01 10.85 13.22
CA PRO A 1144 -14.48 9.48 13.22
C PRO A 1144 -14.97 9.06 11.83
N GLY A 1145 -14.49 7.94 11.31
CA GLY A 1145 -14.95 7.34 10.06
C GLY A 1145 -16.18 6.44 10.24
N PRO A 1146 -17.11 6.38 9.28
CA PRO A 1146 -18.22 5.42 9.29
C PRO A 1146 -17.76 3.96 9.14
N ASP A 1147 -16.51 3.75 8.72
CA ASP A 1147 -15.84 2.44 8.58
C ASP A 1147 -15.19 1.94 9.90
N GLY A 1148 -15.40 2.66 11.00
CA GLY A 1148 -14.81 2.38 12.30
C GLY A 1148 -13.34 2.80 12.43
N ARG A 1149 -12.80 3.53 11.45
CA ARG A 1149 -11.47 4.13 11.54
C ARG A 1149 -11.52 5.52 12.17
N ILE A 1150 -10.39 5.97 12.70
CA ILE A 1150 -10.14 7.33 13.14
C ILE A 1150 -9.16 7.95 12.16
N TYR A 1151 -9.54 9.09 11.60
CA TYR A 1151 -8.72 9.82 10.65
C TYR A 1151 -7.97 10.92 11.36
N ALA A 1152 -6.64 10.88 11.35
CA ALA A 1152 -5.79 11.88 11.99
C ALA A 1152 -5.08 12.73 10.96
N VAL A 1153 -5.08 14.05 11.17
CA VAL A 1153 -4.28 15.03 10.42
C VAL A 1153 -3.41 15.83 11.38
N TRP A 1154 -2.18 16.12 10.98
CA TRP A 1154 -1.26 16.94 11.77
C TRP A 1154 -0.30 17.68 10.85
N ASP A 1155 0.33 18.74 11.35
CA ASP A 1155 1.48 19.35 10.69
C ASP A 1155 2.78 18.88 11.32
N ASP A 1156 3.77 18.58 10.49
CA ASP A 1156 5.16 18.37 10.89
C ASP A 1156 6.06 19.20 9.98
N ASN A 1157 6.85 20.09 10.58
CA ASN A 1157 7.77 21.00 9.87
C ASN A 1157 7.14 21.68 8.64
N ASP A 1158 5.98 22.32 8.84
CA ASP A 1158 5.25 23.04 7.78
C ASP A 1158 4.81 22.12 6.61
N THR A 1159 4.63 20.83 6.88
CA THR A 1159 4.06 19.84 5.96
C THR A 1159 2.85 19.19 6.62
N ILE A 1160 1.72 19.12 5.90
CA ILE A 1160 0.52 18.47 6.41
C ILE A 1160 0.58 16.98 6.12
N HIS A 1161 0.30 16.20 7.15
CA HIS A 1161 0.23 14.76 7.10
C HIS A 1161 -1.16 14.27 7.49
N PHE A 1162 -1.51 13.11 6.98
CA PHE A 1162 -2.79 12.46 7.21
C PHE A 1162 -2.60 10.93 7.28
N ARG A 1163 -3.34 10.26 8.16
CA ARG A 1163 -3.42 8.78 8.18
C ARG A 1163 -4.76 8.30 8.75
N ALA A 1164 -5.13 7.07 8.40
CA ALA A 1164 -6.21 6.34 9.05
C ALA A 1164 -5.68 5.48 10.21
N ILE A 1165 -6.46 5.33 11.28
CA ILE A 1165 -6.11 4.59 12.49
C ILE A 1165 -7.27 3.64 12.80
N ARG A 1166 -7.00 2.35 13.03
CA ARG A 1166 -8.01 1.40 13.50
C ARG A 1166 -7.71 1.01 14.93
N VAL A 1167 -8.70 1.13 15.81
CA VAL A 1167 -8.57 0.73 17.22
C VAL A 1167 -9.43 -0.51 17.43
N GLY A 1168 -8.80 -1.66 17.68
CA GLY A 1168 -9.49 -2.94 17.86
C GLY A 1168 -10.30 -3.02 19.16
N GLU A 1169 -11.40 -3.79 19.12
CA GLU A 1169 -12.15 -4.19 20.32
C GLU A 1169 -11.37 -5.27 21.11
N LYS A 1170 -11.54 -5.28 22.43
CA LYS A 1170 -10.98 -6.33 23.29
C LYS A 1170 -11.56 -7.71 22.90
N GLY A 1171 -10.67 -8.64 22.55
CA GLY A 1171 -10.93 -10.08 22.38
C GLY A 1171 -11.50 -10.42 21.01
N THR A 1172 -10.71 -10.82 20.01
CA THR A 1172 -10.01 -12.11 19.97
C THR A 1172 -8.64 -12.00 19.29
N PHE A 1173 -7.57 -12.13 20.07
CA PHE A 1173 -6.25 -12.50 19.59
C PHE A 1173 -5.74 -13.64 20.48
N SER A 1174 -5.48 -14.80 19.90
CA SER A 1174 -4.74 -15.88 20.54
C SER A 1174 -3.24 -15.68 20.29
N PHE A 1175 -2.46 -15.45 21.34
CA PHE A 1175 -1.01 -15.61 21.32
C PHE A 1175 -0.65 -16.89 22.08
N SER A 1176 0.14 -17.77 21.47
CA SER A 1176 0.95 -18.76 22.19
C SER A 1176 2.40 -18.31 22.14
N THR A 1177 2.95 -17.93 23.29
CA THR A 1177 4.38 -17.72 23.49
C THR A 1177 5.07 -19.05 23.79
N HIS A 1178 6.26 -19.31 23.24
CA HIS A 1178 7.25 -20.14 23.91
C HIS A 1178 8.65 -19.56 23.69
N ASP A 1179 9.31 -19.28 24.82
CA ASP A 1179 10.73 -18.97 24.99
C ASP A 1179 11.33 -20.18 25.74
N PRO A 1180 12.49 -20.76 25.35
CA PRO A 1180 13.06 -21.90 26.08
C PRO A 1180 14.36 -21.54 26.84
N ALA A 1181 14.32 -21.65 28.17
CA ALA A 1181 15.34 -22.35 28.96
C ALA A 1181 14.95 -22.54 30.46
N GLY A 1182 14.70 -23.81 30.84
CA GLY A 1182 14.70 -24.52 32.15
C GLY A 1182 14.56 -23.77 33.50
N GLY A 1183 13.82 -24.25 34.50
CA GLY A 1183 13.46 -25.62 34.89
C GLY A 1183 12.54 -25.67 36.15
N PRO A 1184 12.37 -26.82 36.83
CA PRO A 1184 11.06 -27.37 37.25
C PRO A 1184 10.75 -27.30 38.75
N GLU A 1185 9.46 -27.38 39.11
CA GLU A 1185 8.84 -28.09 40.27
C GLU A 1185 7.30 -27.85 40.22
N ALA A 1186 6.45 -28.87 40.07
CA ALA A 1186 5.75 -29.62 41.14
C ALA A 1186 5.00 -28.65 42.11
N THR A 1187 3.69 -28.69 42.38
CA THR A 1187 2.69 -29.76 42.52
C THR A 1187 1.32 -29.12 42.84
N GLU A 1188 0.23 -29.85 42.51
CA GLU A 1188 -1.05 -29.98 43.24
C GLU A 1188 -2.01 -28.80 43.52
N GLU A 1189 -3.29 -29.06 43.19
CA GLU A 1189 -4.54 -28.78 43.95
C GLU A 1189 -4.88 -27.33 44.38
N ALA A 1190 -6.11 -26.81 44.38
CA ALA A 1190 -7.44 -27.22 43.96
C ALA A 1190 -8.37 -25.97 44.08
N GLU A 1191 -9.59 -26.08 43.52
CA GLU A 1191 -10.81 -25.28 43.77
C GLU A 1191 -10.87 -23.80 43.30
N CYS A 1192 -11.46 -23.55 42.12
CA CYS A 1192 -12.88 -23.18 41.91
C CYS A 1192 -13.14 -22.87 40.42
#